data_AF-A0A4R4A8B0-F1
#
_entry.id   AF-A0A4R4A8B0-F1
#
_cell.length_a   1.000
_cell.length_b   1.000
_cell.length_c   1.000
_cell.angle_alpha   90.00
_cell.angle_beta   90.00
_cell.angle_gamma   90.00
#
_symmetry.space_group_name_H-M   'P 1'
#
loop_
_entity.id
_entity.type
_entity.pdbx_description
1 polymer ?
#
loop_
_entity_poly.entity_id
_entity_poly.type
_entity_poly.pdbx_seq_one_letter_code
_entity_poly.pdbx_strand_id
1 'polypeptide(L)'
;MANGWSRPGPGRLLLDRLRLRPYGAALLTPAVRIWLGFATLLILLMALLEGVVWGLVGASLVPEASPWLRWPAGIFFFLLMFTVIWVVDASLMLSERPRGGLGARTRWFVGVLVRVLIVALSLYVTAPLLARLIRADDIALHHQRQVERYQAERAARLEARLAERLAPLARETQARIAALEAERARLTETLERARERRARIESAAAPGLELLREELAAARLRLGDELHGRAGRPPGYGPEARRWERQAAELETEVERAEAALGARLGGTGTEIAETEQRLRALAARLDALRASGAAERERLRAELAAEQPPAEPPRLTFAARSKALEALRARPDERGVPHFETVEGFAQALLAILFCALLALKLFEPGAVRAYFDDRLQGQYRKYLRGGLATIPGFEHWEDPARRLSPHEFATAWRAHERDPGTFQSARLALLEAAAPVESAERAQRLEAARERARHAELAEEQALARERRARELEAHARELELRNASLEEALREERAQRRARAEAEWALHQEGEREALRQRRARFDDELRQLGEEQRLREREIEVLHQQRMHTLEREGREAALSRAGRARREEAEARLARVQGVLDRLGEREAVERERLSAARARVVGLERALDEIGEQLAAVATSPGSRRARRARERAHALEVELTEARALTEGAEQRLATVRTRIALIEDALGRWLFETGAGEGTDERAGEELPTAD
;
A
#
# COMPACT_ATOMS: atom_id res chain seq x y z
N MET A 1 71.86 24.38 7.93
CA MET A 1 70.41 24.24 7.72
C MET A 1 69.69 24.61 9.01
N ALA A 2 69.04 25.79 9.01
CA ALA A 2 68.34 26.31 10.17
C ALA A 2 67.04 25.53 10.41
N ASN A 3 67.06 24.62 11.40
CA ASN A 3 65.87 23.91 11.86
C ASN A 3 64.97 24.87 12.66
N GLY A 4 64.25 25.73 11.94
CA GLY A 4 63.19 26.58 12.46
C GLY A 4 62.01 25.74 12.94
N TRP A 5 62.08 25.25 14.18
CA TRP A 5 60.90 24.84 14.94
C TRP A 5 60.18 26.12 15.40
N SER A 6 59.61 26.84 14.42
CA SER A 6 58.67 27.92 14.67
C SER A 6 57.56 27.38 15.57
N ARG A 7 57.16 28.17 16.58
CA ARG A 7 55.98 27.85 17.41
C ARG A 7 54.87 27.40 16.46
N PRO A 8 54.30 26.20 16.63
CA PRO A 8 53.23 25.74 15.76
C PRO A 8 52.15 26.83 15.73
N GLY A 9 51.77 27.28 14.53
CA GLY A 9 50.72 28.28 14.38
C GLY A 9 49.43 27.80 15.09
N PRO A 10 48.56 28.72 15.53
CA PRO A 10 47.41 28.39 16.40
C PRO A 10 46.53 27.25 15.85
N GLY A 11 46.40 27.10 14.52
CA GLY A 11 45.66 26.01 13.89
C GLY A 11 46.27 24.60 14.07
N ARG A 12 47.62 24.48 14.13
CA ARG A 12 48.28 23.18 14.35
C ARG A 12 48.11 22.71 15.80
N LEU A 13 48.08 23.64 16.75
CA LEU A 13 47.85 23.33 18.17
C LEU A 13 46.46 22.72 18.42
N LEU A 14 45.44 23.16 17.68
CA LEU A 14 44.08 22.60 17.75
C LEU A 14 44.03 21.17 17.19
N LEU A 15 44.57 20.95 15.98
CA LEU A 15 44.60 19.61 15.36
C LEU A 15 45.43 18.62 16.19
N ASP A 16 46.54 19.07 16.77
CA ASP A 16 47.35 18.24 17.63
C ASP A 16 46.63 17.92 18.95
N ARG A 17 45.88 18.86 19.54
CA ARG A 17 45.01 18.56 20.70
C ARG A 17 43.90 17.57 20.37
N LEU A 18 43.25 17.70 19.21
CA LEU A 18 42.25 16.74 18.76
C LEU A 18 42.88 15.35 18.52
N ARG A 19 44.12 15.29 18.05
CA ARG A 19 44.83 14.01 17.87
C ARG A 19 45.51 13.48 19.13
N LEU A 20 45.20 14.04 20.31
CA LEU A 20 45.80 13.69 21.61
C LEU A 20 47.34 13.84 21.63
N ARG A 21 47.88 14.79 20.87
CA ARG A 21 49.32 15.09 20.74
C ARG A 21 49.68 16.46 21.32
N PRO A 22 49.47 16.71 22.63
CA PRO A 22 49.75 18.02 23.23
C PRO A 22 51.22 18.46 23.07
N TYR A 23 52.13 17.50 22.90
CA TYR A 23 53.58 17.74 22.79
C TYR A 23 54.13 17.65 21.36
N GLY A 24 53.26 17.50 20.35
CA GLY A 24 53.65 17.36 18.94
C GLY A 24 54.35 16.03 18.65
N ALA A 25 55.35 16.05 17.75
CA ALA A 25 56.09 14.85 17.31
C ALA A 25 57.26 14.46 18.22
N ALA A 26 57.57 15.26 19.25
CA ALA A 26 58.63 14.95 20.20
C ALA A 26 58.27 13.71 21.03
N LEU A 27 59.21 12.76 21.15
CA LEU A 27 59.01 11.43 21.75
C LEU A 27 57.93 10.54 21.09
N LEU A 28 57.39 10.91 19.92
CA LEU A 28 56.32 10.16 19.26
C LEU A 28 56.87 8.98 18.46
N THR A 29 56.96 7.80 19.07
CA THR A 29 57.33 6.56 18.36
C THR A 29 56.18 6.05 17.47
N PRO A 30 56.44 5.18 16.49
CA PRO A 30 55.37 4.55 15.69
C PRO A 30 54.34 3.82 16.55
N ALA A 31 54.77 3.13 17.61
CA ALA A 31 53.87 2.45 18.55
C ALA A 31 52.97 3.43 19.30
N VAL A 32 53.53 4.55 19.81
CA VAL A 32 52.74 5.61 20.47
C VAL A 32 51.75 6.22 19.48
N ARG A 33 52.15 6.41 18.23
CA ARG A 33 51.27 6.94 17.18
C ARG A 33 50.06 6.04 16.92
N ILE A 34 50.27 4.73 16.81
CA ILE A 34 49.20 3.74 16.62
C ILE A 34 48.28 3.71 17.84
N TRP A 35 48.86 3.68 19.05
CA TRP A 35 48.09 3.70 20.29
C TRP A 35 47.22 4.96 20.43
N LEU A 36 47.78 6.13 20.15
CA LEU A 36 47.02 7.39 20.14
C LEU A 36 45.94 7.39 19.05
N GLY A 37 46.21 6.77 17.89
CA GLY A 37 45.22 6.57 16.85
C GLY A 37 44.01 5.77 17.33
N PHE A 38 44.24 4.64 18.00
CA PHE A 38 43.16 3.85 18.62
C PHE A 38 42.42 4.62 19.71
N ALA A 39 43.15 5.32 20.59
CA ALA A 39 42.54 6.15 21.63
C ALA A 39 41.63 7.24 21.01
N THR A 40 42.14 8.00 20.03
CA THR A 40 41.36 9.02 19.33
C THR A 40 40.14 8.43 18.62
N LEU A 41 40.28 7.27 17.99
CA LEU A 41 39.15 6.60 17.31
C LEU A 41 38.06 6.18 18.30
N LEU A 42 38.42 5.58 19.44
CA LEU A 42 37.45 5.17 20.46
C LEU A 42 36.73 6.37 21.07
N ILE A 43 37.46 7.45 21.38
CA ILE A 43 36.88 8.69 21.89
C ILE A 43 35.94 9.32 20.85
N LEU A 44 36.36 9.34 19.58
CA LEU A 44 35.53 9.84 18.49
C LEU A 44 34.23 9.06 18.38
N LEU A 45 34.30 7.73 18.40
CA LEU A 45 33.12 6.87 18.28
C LEU A 45 32.16 7.09 19.46
N MET A 46 32.69 7.16 20.69
CA MET A 46 31.91 7.45 21.89
C MET A 46 31.22 8.82 21.81
N ALA A 47 32.00 9.87 21.53
CA ALA A 47 31.49 11.23 21.43
C ALA A 47 30.49 11.40 20.28
N LEU A 48 30.70 10.71 19.16
CA LEU A 48 29.78 10.71 18.01
C LEU A 48 28.45 10.06 18.37
N LEU A 49 28.47 8.86 18.96
CA LEU A 49 27.26 8.15 19.36
C LEU A 49 26.41 9.00 20.30
N GLU A 50 27.03 9.51 21.35
CA GLU A 50 26.35 10.35 22.34
C GLU A 50 25.89 11.68 21.73
N GLY A 51 26.73 12.33 20.93
CA GLY A 51 26.38 13.53 20.18
C GLY A 51 25.13 13.31 19.31
N VAL A 52 25.07 12.19 18.57
CA VAL A 52 23.90 11.85 17.72
C VAL A 52 22.64 11.69 18.57
N VAL A 53 22.69 10.95 19.69
CA VAL A 53 21.52 10.78 20.56
C VAL A 53 21.03 12.14 21.06
N TRP A 54 21.92 12.96 21.60
CA TRP A 54 21.56 14.26 22.13
C TRP A 54 21.12 15.26 21.05
N GLY A 55 21.67 15.16 19.84
CA GLY A 55 21.20 15.94 18.70
C GLY A 55 19.77 15.59 18.29
N LEU A 56 19.44 14.29 18.26
CA LEU A 56 18.08 13.83 17.99
C LEU A 56 17.10 14.24 19.10
N VAL A 57 17.55 14.17 20.36
CA VAL A 57 16.78 14.67 21.51
C VAL A 57 16.53 16.18 21.37
N GLY A 58 17.56 16.96 21.08
CA GLY A 58 17.46 18.40 20.84
C GLY A 58 16.48 18.74 19.72
N ALA A 59 16.51 17.99 18.61
CA ALA A 59 15.55 18.13 17.53
C ALA A 59 14.11 17.77 17.96
N SER A 60 13.94 16.76 18.82
CA SER A 60 12.63 16.33 19.31
C SER A 60 11.98 17.29 20.33
N LEU A 61 12.78 18.12 21.00
CA LEU A 61 12.29 19.14 21.94
C LEU A 61 11.64 20.34 21.22
N VAL A 62 11.90 20.50 19.92
CA VAL A 62 11.35 21.61 19.13
C VAL A 62 9.87 21.36 18.81
N PRO A 63 8.97 22.29 19.16
CA PRO A 63 7.54 22.18 18.86
C PRO A 63 7.24 21.96 17.38
N GLU A 64 6.18 21.20 17.08
CA GLU A 64 5.73 20.97 15.70
C GLU A 64 5.34 22.24 14.95
N ALA A 65 4.94 23.30 15.68
CA ALA A 65 4.64 24.61 15.10
C ALA A 65 5.86 25.30 14.48
N SER A 66 7.08 24.89 14.85
CA SER A 66 8.33 25.54 14.44
C SER A 66 9.32 24.51 13.87
N PRO A 67 8.98 23.76 12.81
CA PRO A 67 9.77 22.61 12.36
C PRO A 67 11.16 23.02 11.86
N TRP A 68 11.34 24.25 11.38
CA TRP A 68 12.62 24.76 10.90
C TRP A 68 13.68 24.88 12.01
N LEU A 69 13.27 25.04 13.27
CA LEU A 69 14.18 25.09 14.43
C LEU A 69 14.73 23.71 14.82
N ARG A 70 14.15 22.61 14.31
CA ARG A 70 14.58 21.23 14.62
C ARG A 70 16.04 20.99 14.29
N TRP A 71 16.47 21.39 13.09
CA TRP A 71 17.84 21.19 12.63
C TRP A 71 18.85 22.03 13.41
N PRO A 72 18.67 23.36 13.58
CA PRO A 72 19.55 24.17 14.41
C PRO A 72 19.66 23.67 15.85
N ALA A 73 18.52 23.34 16.49
CA ALA A 73 18.52 22.82 17.85
C ALA A 73 19.27 21.47 17.93
N GLY A 74 18.99 20.56 17.00
CA GLY A 74 19.67 19.26 16.97
C GLY A 74 21.17 19.38 16.73
N ILE A 75 21.62 20.22 15.79
CA ILE A 75 23.05 20.47 15.55
C ILE A 75 23.70 21.09 16.78
N PHE A 76 23.03 22.04 17.44
CA PHE A 76 23.55 22.68 18.64
C PHE A 76 23.76 21.67 19.77
N PHE A 77 22.76 20.85 20.10
CA PHE A 77 22.87 19.82 21.13
C PHE A 77 23.90 18.74 20.78
N PHE A 78 23.97 18.34 19.50
CA PHE A 78 25.00 17.44 19.00
C PHE A 78 26.40 17.99 19.29
N LEU A 79 26.69 19.22 18.84
CA LEU A 79 28.01 19.83 18.99
C LEU A 79 28.36 20.05 20.46
N LEU A 80 27.39 20.47 21.28
CA LEU A 80 27.56 20.67 22.71
C LEU A 80 27.98 19.37 23.39
N MET A 81 27.19 18.31 23.23
CA MET A 81 27.43 17.03 23.90
C MET A 81 28.65 16.29 23.35
N PHE A 82 28.84 16.31 22.03
CA PHE A 82 30.05 15.81 21.39
C PHE A 82 31.30 16.47 21.99
N THR A 83 31.30 17.80 22.11
CA THR A 83 32.45 18.55 22.63
C THR A 83 32.70 18.23 24.10
N VAL A 84 31.67 18.17 24.94
CA VAL A 84 31.79 17.83 26.36
C VAL A 84 32.41 16.45 26.52
N ILE A 85 31.87 15.44 25.85
CA ILE A 85 32.34 14.04 25.97
C ILE A 85 33.73 13.89 25.42
N TRP A 86 34.00 14.49 24.25
CA TRP A 86 35.34 14.53 23.68
C TRP A 86 36.37 15.10 24.65
N VAL A 87 36.08 16.26 25.26
CA VAL A 87 37.00 16.90 26.22
C VAL A 87 37.20 16.04 27.46
N VAL A 88 36.12 15.47 28.00
CA VAL A 88 36.18 14.60 29.19
C VAL A 88 37.02 13.36 28.93
N ASP A 89 36.81 12.67 27.82
CA ASP A 89 37.54 11.44 27.48
C ASP A 89 38.97 11.72 27.01
N ALA A 90 39.19 12.79 26.24
CA ALA A 90 40.53 13.23 25.87
C ALA A 90 41.32 13.58 27.13
N SER A 91 40.72 14.27 28.09
CA SER A 91 41.37 14.57 29.37
C SER A 91 41.69 13.32 30.19
N LEU A 92 40.97 12.20 30.01
CA LEU A 92 41.31 10.92 30.63
C LEU A 92 42.57 10.35 30.02
N MET A 93 42.67 10.34 28.69
CA MET A 93 43.86 9.84 28.02
C MET A 93 45.09 10.69 28.30
N LEU A 94 44.91 12.01 28.35
CA LEU A 94 45.95 12.98 28.65
C LEU A 94 46.36 13.01 30.14
N SER A 95 45.56 12.45 31.06
CA SER A 95 45.90 12.48 32.48
C SER A 95 47.14 11.63 32.79
N GLU A 96 48.16 12.27 33.34
CA GLU A 96 49.37 11.58 33.81
C GLU A 96 49.04 10.73 35.05
N ARG A 97 49.59 9.52 35.11
CA ARG A 97 49.51 8.71 36.32
C ARG A 97 50.47 9.27 37.37
N PRO A 98 49.99 9.60 38.58
CA PRO A 98 50.85 10.16 39.62
C PRO A 98 51.93 9.17 40.05
N ARG A 99 53.20 9.60 40.03
CA ARG A 99 54.36 8.83 40.47
C ARG A 99 54.74 9.15 41.92
N GLY A 100 53.81 8.92 42.85
CA GLY A 100 54.05 9.08 44.30
C GLY A 100 53.12 10.08 44.99
N GLY A 101 53.03 9.97 46.32
CA GLY A 101 52.14 10.76 47.18
C GLY A 101 50.70 10.24 47.21
N LEU A 102 50.17 9.97 48.42
CA LEU A 102 48.78 9.56 48.63
C LEU A 102 47.78 10.57 48.04
N GLY A 103 48.04 11.88 48.22
CA GLY A 103 47.16 12.95 47.72
C GLY A 103 47.07 13.07 46.19
N ALA A 104 48.16 12.79 45.47
CA ALA A 104 48.14 12.81 44.01
C ALA A 104 47.38 11.61 43.44
N ARG A 105 47.53 10.43 44.08
CA ARG A 105 46.76 9.22 43.74
C ARG A 105 45.28 9.41 43.99
N THR A 106 44.87 9.93 45.16
CA THR A 106 43.45 10.16 45.46
C THR A 106 42.82 11.15 44.48
N ARG A 107 43.48 12.27 44.16
CA ARG A 107 42.97 13.22 43.16
C ARG A 107 42.79 12.59 41.77
N TRP A 108 43.73 11.73 41.34
CA TRP A 108 43.61 10.99 40.09
C TRP A 108 42.44 10.00 40.13
N PHE A 109 42.31 9.21 41.19
CA PHE A 109 41.20 8.27 41.39
C PHE A 109 39.84 8.96 41.43
N VAL A 110 39.72 10.11 42.12
CA VAL A 110 38.51 10.93 42.12
C VAL A 110 38.18 11.38 40.70
N GLY A 111 39.17 11.80 39.91
CA GLY A 111 38.97 12.14 38.51
C GLY A 111 38.47 10.96 37.66
N VAL A 112 38.93 9.74 37.91
CA VAL A 112 38.40 8.53 37.25
C VAL A 112 36.98 8.23 37.73
N LEU A 113 36.70 8.31 39.03
CA LEU A 113 35.39 8.04 39.62
C LEU A 113 34.32 9.00 39.08
N VAL A 114 34.61 10.30 39.02
CA VAL A 114 33.70 11.30 38.45
C VAL A 114 33.38 10.97 36.99
N ARG A 115 34.36 10.48 36.22
CA ARG A 115 34.12 10.05 34.83
C ARG A 115 33.27 8.80 34.74
N VAL A 116 33.52 7.79 35.59
CA VAL A 116 32.65 6.61 35.68
C VAL A 116 31.21 7.02 36.00
N LEU A 117 31.02 7.99 36.90
CA LEU A 117 29.70 8.54 37.23
C LEU A 117 29.05 9.26 36.04
N ILE A 118 29.80 10.10 35.32
CA ILE A 118 29.32 10.78 34.10
C ILE A 118 28.88 9.75 33.06
N VAL A 119 29.69 8.72 32.81
CA VAL A 119 29.37 7.67 31.84
C VAL A 119 28.19 6.82 32.30
N ALA A 120 28.08 6.48 33.58
CA ALA A 120 26.93 5.76 34.12
C ALA A 120 25.64 6.59 33.99
N LEU A 121 25.70 7.89 34.26
CA LEU A 121 24.59 8.81 34.06
C LEU A 121 24.22 8.94 32.57
N SER A 122 25.22 9.01 31.69
CA SER A 122 25.03 9.01 30.25
C SER A 122 24.35 7.74 29.79
N LEU A 123 24.82 6.56 30.20
CA LEU A 123 24.20 5.26 29.92
C LEU A 123 22.74 5.20 30.38
N TYR A 124 22.46 5.72 31.59
CA TYR A 124 21.12 5.74 32.16
C TYR A 124 20.14 6.62 31.36
N VAL A 125 20.63 7.72 30.78
CA VAL A 125 19.80 8.68 30.03
C VAL A 125 19.75 8.36 28.54
N THR A 126 20.91 8.13 27.93
CA THR A 126 21.10 7.93 26.48
C THR A 126 20.49 6.63 25.99
N ALA A 127 20.59 5.53 26.74
CA ALA A 127 20.07 4.25 26.26
C ALA A 127 18.54 4.20 26.12
N PRO A 128 17.72 4.65 27.10
CA PRO A 128 16.28 4.75 26.91
C PRO A 128 15.89 5.67 25.75
N LEU A 129 16.65 6.74 25.52
CA LEU A 129 16.41 7.68 24.43
C LEU A 129 16.74 7.07 23.06
N LEU A 130 17.84 6.32 22.95
CA LEU A 130 18.18 5.59 21.73
C LEU A 130 17.14 4.52 21.41
N ALA A 131 16.66 3.81 22.43
CA ALA A 131 15.58 2.83 22.27
C ALA A 131 14.29 3.46 21.73
N ARG A 132 13.93 4.66 22.20
CA ARG A 132 12.79 5.44 21.66
C ARG A 132 12.96 5.82 20.20
N LEU A 133 14.19 6.16 19.79
CA LEU A 133 14.47 6.57 18.43
C LEU A 133 14.39 5.40 17.45
N ILE A 134 14.96 4.26 17.83
CA ILE A 134 14.96 3.07 16.96
C ILE A 134 13.56 2.43 16.91
N ARG A 135 12.77 2.52 17.99
CA ARG A 135 11.37 2.06 18.02
C ARG A 135 10.35 3.14 17.61
N ALA A 136 10.77 4.18 16.90
CA ALA A 136 9.86 5.26 16.49
C ALA A 136 8.70 4.71 15.64
N ASP A 137 8.97 3.74 14.77
CA ASP A 137 7.97 3.12 13.90
C ASP A 137 6.95 2.29 14.69
N ASP A 138 7.40 1.51 15.67
CA ASP A 138 6.51 0.76 16.58
C ASP A 138 5.59 1.69 17.37
N ILE A 139 6.11 2.82 17.83
CA ILE A 139 5.34 3.84 18.56
C ILE A 139 4.32 4.49 17.64
N ALA A 140 4.71 4.83 16.40
CA ALA A 140 3.79 5.38 15.40
C ALA A 140 2.67 4.38 15.06
N LEU A 141 3.01 3.11 14.86
CA LEU A 141 2.03 2.04 14.60
C LEU A 141 1.10 1.83 15.80
N HIS A 142 1.62 1.83 17.03
CA HIS A 142 0.81 1.73 18.23
C HIS A 142 -0.17 2.89 18.35
N HIS A 143 0.29 4.11 18.09
CA HIS A 143 -0.55 5.31 18.10
C HIS A 143 -1.61 5.29 17.01
N GLN A 144 -1.26 4.87 15.79
CA GLN A 144 -2.23 4.71 14.70
C GLN A 144 -3.35 3.75 15.10
N ARG A 145 -3.01 2.59 15.68
CA ARG A 145 -4.02 1.64 16.21
C ARG A 145 -4.89 2.26 17.32
N GLN A 146 -4.34 3.14 18.16
CA GLN A 146 -5.14 3.86 19.15
C GLN A 146 -6.10 4.87 18.49
N VAL A 147 -5.67 5.59 17.46
CA VAL A 147 -6.52 6.52 16.71
C VAL A 147 -7.65 5.76 15.99
N GLU A 148 -7.34 4.64 15.35
CA GLU A 148 -8.33 3.77 14.69
C GLU A 148 -9.37 3.25 15.69
N ARG A 149 -8.94 2.77 16.87
CA ARG A 149 -9.85 2.36 17.95
C ARG A 149 -10.73 3.50 18.42
N TYR A 150 -10.15 4.68 18.64
CA TYR A 150 -10.90 5.88 19.04
C TYR A 150 -11.98 6.25 18.01
N GLN A 151 -11.65 6.21 16.71
CA GLN A 151 -12.60 6.47 15.64
C GLN A 151 -13.70 5.41 15.56
N ALA A 152 -13.35 4.13 15.68
CA ALA A 152 -14.30 3.02 15.69
C ALA A 152 -15.27 3.12 16.88
N GLU A 153 -14.77 3.38 18.09
CA GLU A 153 -15.61 3.59 19.28
C GLU A 153 -16.54 4.79 19.11
N ARG A 154 -16.05 5.88 18.52
CA ARG A 154 -16.87 7.06 18.27
C ARG A 154 -17.96 6.79 17.24
N ALA A 155 -17.65 6.07 16.16
CA ALA A 155 -18.64 5.66 15.16
C ALA A 155 -19.71 4.76 15.79
N ALA A 156 -19.31 3.76 16.58
CA ALA A 156 -20.24 2.88 17.29
C ALA A 156 -21.15 3.66 18.25
N ARG A 157 -20.63 4.68 18.97
CA ARG A 157 -21.44 5.55 19.83
C ARG A 157 -22.43 6.40 19.03
N LEU A 158 -22.06 6.88 17.85
CA LEU A 158 -22.97 7.62 16.95
C LEU A 158 -24.11 6.71 16.46
N GLU A 159 -23.77 5.51 16.00
CA GLU A 159 -24.74 4.52 15.54
C GLU A 159 -25.71 4.10 16.65
N ALA A 160 -25.20 3.87 17.86
CA ALA A 160 -26.04 3.55 19.02
C ALA A 160 -27.05 4.68 19.32
N ARG A 161 -26.59 5.95 19.33
CA ARG A 161 -27.48 7.12 19.54
C ARG A 161 -28.48 7.31 18.40
N LEU A 162 -28.07 7.04 17.16
CA LEU A 162 -28.98 7.05 16.01
C LEU A 162 -30.06 5.98 16.14
N ALA A 163 -29.67 4.74 16.46
CA ALA A 163 -30.61 3.65 16.66
C ALA A 163 -31.62 3.96 17.77
N GLU A 164 -31.15 4.55 18.88
CA GLU A 164 -32.00 4.98 19.99
C GLU A 164 -33.02 6.04 19.56
N ARG A 165 -32.59 7.12 18.87
CA ARG A 165 -33.51 8.17 18.40
C ARG A 165 -34.45 7.70 17.28
N LEU A 166 -34.01 6.80 16.42
CA LEU A 166 -34.79 6.29 15.29
C LEU A 166 -35.79 5.20 15.67
N ALA A 167 -35.56 4.46 16.75
CA ALA A 167 -36.46 3.41 17.22
C ALA A 167 -37.94 3.84 17.34
N PRO A 168 -38.30 4.95 17.99
CA PRO A 168 -39.70 5.38 18.09
C PRO A 168 -40.29 5.75 16.72
N LEU A 169 -39.57 6.53 15.90
CA LEU A 169 -40.01 6.95 14.57
C LEU A 169 -40.19 5.76 13.62
N ALA A 170 -39.29 4.78 13.70
CA ALA A 170 -39.37 3.55 12.92
C ALA A 170 -40.63 2.75 13.29
N ARG A 171 -40.92 2.58 14.58
CA ARG A 171 -42.15 1.90 15.05
C ARG A 171 -43.40 2.61 14.55
N GLU A 172 -43.45 3.94 14.67
CA GLU A 172 -44.60 4.72 14.21
C GLU A 172 -44.81 4.62 12.70
N THR A 173 -43.73 4.81 11.92
CA THR A 173 -43.79 4.71 10.46
C THR A 173 -44.22 3.32 10.02
N GLN A 174 -43.69 2.28 10.67
CA GLN A 174 -44.02 0.89 10.35
C GLN A 174 -45.46 0.53 10.71
N ALA A 175 -46.00 1.06 11.81
CA ALA A 175 -47.41 0.90 12.16
C ALA A 175 -48.33 1.57 11.13
N ARG A 176 -47.98 2.77 10.65
CA ARG A 176 -48.73 3.47 9.59
C ARG A 176 -48.67 2.73 8.25
N ILE A 177 -47.51 2.20 7.87
CA ILE A 177 -47.35 1.36 6.67
C ILE A 177 -48.24 0.12 6.77
N ALA A 178 -48.18 -0.60 7.89
CA ALA A 178 -48.99 -1.80 8.11
C ALA A 178 -50.50 -1.51 8.01
N ALA A 179 -50.96 -0.38 8.55
CA ALA A 179 -52.37 0.03 8.45
C ALA A 179 -52.80 0.28 6.99
N LEU A 180 -51.97 0.96 6.19
CA LEU A 180 -52.23 1.22 4.77
C LEU A 180 -52.14 -0.07 3.93
N GLU A 181 -51.25 -1.00 4.26
CA GLU A 181 -51.15 -2.30 3.60
C GLU A 181 -52.38 -3.17 3.88
N ALA A 182 -52.90 -3.14 5.12
CA ALA A 182 -54.15 -3.81 5.46
C ALA A 182 -55.36 -3.21 4.70
N GLU A 183 -55.40 -1.89 4.52
CA GLU A 183 -56.44 -1.22 3.71
C GLU A 183 -56.32 -1.61 2.23
N ARG A 184 -55.11 -1.64 1.68
CA ARG A 184 -54.85 -2.10 0.31
C ARG A 184 -55.30 -3.54 0.11
N ALA A 185 -55.04 -4.44 1.06
CA ALA A 185 -55.48 -5.83 0.99
C ALA A 185 -57.01 -5.93 0.93
N ARG A 186 -57.73 -5.19 1.78
CA ARG A 186 -59.21 -5.14 1.78
C ARG A 186 -59.78 -4.64 0.45
N LEU A 187 -59.19 -3.60 -0.13
CA LEU A 187 -59.63 -3.08 -1.43
C LEU A 187 -59.31 -4.03 -2.59
N THR A 188 -58.20 -4.76 -2.51
CA THR A 188 -57.85 -5.78 -3.51
C THR A 188 -58.89 -6.91 -3.50
N GLU A 189 -59.25 -7.41 -2.31
CA GLU A 189 -60.32 -8.39 -2.15
C GLU A 189 -61.67 -7.86 -2.66
N THR A 190 -61.98 -6.58 -2.41
CA THR A 190 -63.21 -5.95 -2.91
C THR A 190 -63.22 -5.89 -4.45
N LEU A 191 -62.08 -5.55 -5.07
CA LEU A 191 -61.91 -5.52 -6.51
C LEU A 191 -62.08 -6.91 -7.14
N GLU A 192 -61.51 -7.95 -6.52
CA GLU A 192 -61.66 -9.33 -6.97
C GLU A 192 -63.12 -9.78 -6.92
N ARG A 193 -63.83 -9.52 -5.83
CA ARG A 193 -65.27 -9.82 -5.71
C ARG A 193 -66.12 -9.09 -6.76
N ALA A 194 -65.78 -7.83 -7.08
CA ALA A 194 -66.47 -7.06 -8.12
C ALA A 194 -66.20 -7.66 -9.53
N ARG A 195 -64.97 -8.07 -9.82
CA ARG A 195 -64.60 -8.75 -11.07
C ARG A 195 -65.29 -10.11 -11.22
N GLU A 196 -65.34 -10.91 -10.15
CA GLU A 196 -66.11 -12.17 -10.14
C GLU A 196 -67.60 -11.94 -10.36
N ARG A 197 -68.16 -10.86 -9.79
CA ARG A 197 -69.57 -10.50 -9.99
C ARG A 197 -69.82 -10.14 -11.46
N ARG A 198 -68.93 -9.35 -12.06
CA ARG A 198 -68.98 -9.01 -13.49
C ARG A 198 -68.95 -10.27 -14.35
N ALA A 199 -67.98 -11.16 -14.12
CA ALA A 199 -67.84 -12.41 -14.85
C ALA A 199 -69.08 -13.31 -14.70
N ARG A 200 -69.69 -13.36 -13.51
CA ARG A 200 -70.98 -14.05 -13.28
C ARG A 200 -72.11 -13.46 -14.11
N ILE A 201 -72.26 -12.14 -14.16
CA ILE A 201 -73.29 -11.47 -14.97
C ILE A 201 -73.08 -11.76 -16.45
N GLU A 202 -71.85 -11.67 -16.95
CA GLU A 202 -71.48 -11.96 -18.34
C GLU A 202 -71.77 -13.43 -18.68
N SER A 203 -71.31 -14.38 -17.86
CA SER A 203 -71.55 -15.82 -18.07
C SER A 203 -73.03 -16.21 -18.04
N ALA A 204 -73.85 -15.55 -17.20
CA ALA A 204 -75.28 -15.81 -17.12
C ALA A 204 -76.04 -15.26 -18.34
N ALA A 205 -75.56 -14.18 -18.96
CA ALA A 205 -76.15 -13.58 -20.15
C ALA A 205 -75.65 -14.20 -21.47
N ALA A 206 -74.45 -14.79 -21.46
CA ALA A 206 -73.80 -15.37 -22.63
C ALA A 206 -74.67 -16.37 -23.41
N PRO A 207 -75.24 -17.45 -22.81
CA PRO A 207 -75.98 -18.44 -23.58
C PRO A 207 -77.27 -17.87 -24.21
N GLY A 208 -77.93 -16.92 -23.54
CA GLY A 208 -79.12 -16.25 -24.08
C GLY A 208 -78.79 -15.34 -25.27
N LEU A 209 -77.69 -14.59 -25.18
CA LEU A 209 -77.20 -13.76 -26.28
C LEU A 209 -76.67 -14.60 -27.45
N GLU A 210 -75.99 -15.72 -27.19
CA GLU A 210 -75.55 -16.65 -28.22
C GLU A 210 -76.73 -17.23 -28.98
N LEU A 211 -77.76 -17.73 -28.28
CA LEU A 211 -78.97 -18.24 -28.91
C LEU A 211 -79.65 -17.17 -29.79
N LEU A 212 -79.84 -15.95 -29.29
CA LEU A 212 -80.45 -14.86 -30.06
C LEU A 212 -79.61 -14.51 -31.30
N ARG A 213 -78.28 -14.54 -31.19
CA ARG A 213 -77.37 -14.29 -32.32
C ARG A 213 -77.40 -15.44 -33.33
N GLU A 214 -77.50 -16.69 -32.89
CA GLU A 214 -77.67 -17.86 -33.75
C GLU A 214 -79.00 -17.83 -34.49
N GLU A 215 -80.10 -17.50 -33.80
CA GLU A 215 -81.42 -17.34 -34.40
C GLU A 215 -81.45 -16.19 -35.41
N LEU A 216 -80.82 -15.05 -35.08
CA LEU A 216 -80.66 -13.92 -36.00
C LEU A 216 -79.86 -14.31 -37.24
N ALA A 217 -78.75 -15.04 -37.07
CA ALA A 217 -77.94 -15.54 -38.17
C ALA A 217 -78.73 -16.52 -39.06
N ALA A 218 -79.50 -17.44 -38.46
CA ALA A 218 -80.36 -18.37 -39.17
C ALA A 218 -81.49 -17.66 -39.93
N ALA A 219 -82.11 -16.64 -39.33
CA ALA A 219 -83.14 -15.82 -39.97
C ALA A 219 -82.58 -15.03 -41.16
N ARG A 220 -81.40 -14.41 -40.99
CA ARG A 220 -80.68 -13.70 -42.08
C ARG A 220 -80.27 -14.64 -43.20
N LEU A 221 -79.81 -15.85 -42.88
CA LEU A 221 -79.48 -16.88 -43.87
C LEU A 221 -80.72 -17.27 -44.69
N ARG A 222 -81.85 -17.55 -44.02
CA ARG A 222 -83.12 -17.89 -44.70
C ARG A 222 -83.66 -16.74 -45.55
N LEU A 223 -83.55 -15.49 -45.07
CA LEU A 223 -83.87 -14.31 -45.87
C LEU A 223 -83.01 -14.25 -47.14
N GLY A 224 -81.70 -14.49 -47.01
CA GLY A 224 -80.77 -14.55 -48.14
C GLY A 224 -81.16 -15.64 -49.16
N ASP A 225 -81.54 -16.83 -48.68
CA ASP A 225 -81.97 -17.94 -49.54
C ASP A 225 -83.25 -17.63 -50.32
N GLU A 226 -84.23 -16.98 -49.70
CA GLU A 226 -85.47 -16.52 -50.36
C GLU A 226 -85.17 -15.46 -51.44
N LEU A 227 -84.33 -14.47 -51.11
CA LEU A 227 -83.97 -13.39 -52.04
C LEU A 227 -83.25 -13.92 -53.30
N HIS A 228 -82.41 -14.94 -53.14
CA HIS A 228 -81.56 -15.46 -54.21
C HIS A 228 -82.11 -16.73 -54.87
N GLY A 229 -83.27 -17.24 -54.43
CA GLY A 229 -83.88 -18.46 -54.96
C GLY A 229 -83.06 -19.74 -54.69
N ARG A 230 -82.32 -19.78 -53.59
CA ARG A 230 -81.52 -20.95 -53.19
C ARG A 230 -82.43 -22.03 -52.58
N ALA A 231 -81.98 -23.28 -52.61
CA ALA A 231 -82.72 -24.44 -52.10
C ALA A 231 -84.11 -24.67 -52.77
N GLY A 232 -84.23 -24.39 -54.07
CA GLY A 232 -85.43 -24.71 -54.86
C GLY A 232 -86.58 -23.72 -54.77
N ARG A 233 -86.32 -22.49 -54.31
CA ARG A 233 -87.32 -21.42 -54.16
C ARG A 233 -87.27 -20.43 -55.32
N PRO A 234 -88.39 -19.81 -55.73
CA PRO A 234 -88.39 -18.80 -56.77
C PRO A 234 -87.65 -17.53 -56.30
N PRO A 235 -86.67 -17.01 -57.05
CA PRO A 235 -85.93 -15.82 -56.65
C PRO A 235 -86.83 -14.59 -56.65
N GLY A 236 -86.76 -13.80 -55.57
CA GLY A 236 -87.44 -12.51 -55.48
C GLY A 236 -87.95 -12.15 -54.09
N TYR A 237 -88.47 -10.94 -53.97
CA TYR A 237 -88.95 -10.37 -52.70
C TYR A 237 -90.42 -10.76 -52.43
N GLY A 238 -90.63 -12.07 -52.28
CA GLY A 238 -91.92 -12.69 -52.03
C GLY A 238 -92.43 -12.51 -50.59
N PRO A 239 -93.64 -13.03 -50.27
CA PRO A 239 -94.22 -12.94 -48.93
C PRO A 239 -93.38 -13.64 -47.86
N GLU A 240 -92.68 -14.73 -48.19
CA GLU A 240 -91.76 -15.41 -47.27
C GLU A 240 -90.49 -14.60 -47.00
N ALA A 241 -89.88 -13.97 -48.01
CA ALA A 241 -88.76 -13.05 -47.81
C ALA A 241 -89.13 -11.90 -46.84
N ARG A 242 -90.31 -11.28 -47.04
CA ARG A 242 -90.83 -10.23 -46.12
C ARG A 242 -91.13 -10.73 -44.72
N ARG A 243 -91.39 -12.03 -44.55
CA ARG A 243 -91.60 -12.64 -43.24
C ARG A 243 -90.26 -12.81 -42.53
N TRP A 244 -89.27 -13.39 -43.18
CA TRP A 244 -87.94 -13.59 -42.61
C TRP A 244 -87.20 -12.28 -42.36
N GLU A 245 -87.42 -11.24 -43.17
CA GLU A 245 -86.89 -9.90 -42.90
C GLU A 245 -87.50 -9.27 -41.64
N ARG A 246 -88.83 -9.36 -41.48
CA ARG A 246 -89.49 -8.92 -40.24
C ARG A 246 -88.96 -9.69 -39.02
N GLN A 247 -88.83 -11.00 -39.14
CA GLN A 247 -88.29 -11.84 -38.08
C GLN A 247 -86.83 -11.51 -37.75
N ALA A 248 -85.98 -11.25 -38.75
CA ALA A 248 -84.60 -10.84 -38.53
C ALA A 248 -84.53 -9.45 -37.86
N ALA A 249 -85.39 -8.50 -38.26
CA ALA A 249 -85.47 -7.19 -37.62
C ALA A 249 -85.96 -7.27 -36.16
N GLU A 250 -86.93 -8.14 -35.88
CA GLU A 250 -87.40 -8.42 -34.51
C GLU A 250 -86.28 -9.00 -33.66
N LEU A 251 -85.57 -10.03 -34.15
CA LEU A 251 -84.42 -10.65 -33.47
C LEU A 251 -83.25 -9.68 -33.27
N GLU A 252 -82.97 -8.81 -34.24
CA GLU A 252 -81.95 -7.77 -34.12
C GLU A 252 -82.30 -6.79 -33.00
N THR A 253 -83.56 -6.36 -32.94
CA THR A 253 -84.05 -5.50 -31.85
C THR A 253 -84.00 -6.23 -30.50
N GLU A 254 -84.21 -7.55 -30.47
CA GLU A 254 -84.09 -8.36 -29.25
C GLU A 254 -82.65 -8.52 -28.79
N VAL A 255 -81.70 -8.75 -29.71
CA VAL A 255 -80.26 -8.75 -29.41
C VAL A 255 -79.82 -7.38 -28.87
N GLU A 256 -80.18 -6.29 -29.54
CA GLU A 256 -79.86 -4.93 -29.08
C GLU A 256 -80.44 -4.65 -27.69
N ARG A 257 -81.69 -5.06 -27.43
CA ARG A 257 -82.31 -4.93 -26.10
C ARG A 257 -81.58 -5.76 -25.05
N ALA A 258 -81.19 -6.99 -25.38
CA ALA A 258 -80.46 -7.88 -24.48
C ALA A 258 -79.04 -7.35 -24.18
N GLU A 259 -78.34 -6.84 -25.19
CA GLU A 259 -77.02 -6.21 -25.05
C GLU A 259 -77.10 -4.91 -24.24
N ALA A 260 -78.11 -4.06 -24.49
CA ALA A 260 -78.34 -2.85 -23.71
C ALA A 260 -78.68 -3.18 -22.24
N ALA A 261 -79.50 -4.20 -22.00
CA ALA A 261 -79.84 -4.66 -20.65
C ALA A 261 -78.60 -5.24 -19.92
N LEU A 262 -77.75 -5.99 -20.62
CA LEU A 262 -76.47 -6.46 -20.10
C LEU A 262 -75.55 -5.28 -19.80
N GLY A 263 -75.41 -4.32 -20.73
CA GLY A 263 -74.61 -3.10 -20.56
C GLY A 263 -75.07 -2.28 -19.35
N ALA A 264 -76.37 -2.11 -19.15
CA ALA A 264 -76.93 -1.43 -17.98
C ALA A 264 -76.59 -2.16 -16.66
N ARG A 265 -76.66 -3.50 -16.64
CA ARG A 265 -76.27 -4.33 -15.49
C ARG A 265 -74.76 -4.27 -15.20
N LEU A 266 -73.94 -4.30 -16.25
CA LEU A 266 -72.49 -4.23 -16.13
C LEU A 266 -72.01 -2.83 -15.77
N GLY A 267 -72.71 -1.77 -16.18
CA GLY A 267 -72.35 -0.38 -15.93
C GLY A 267 -72.05 -0.08 -14.46
N GLY A 268 -72.94 -0.51 -13.55
CA GLY A 268 -72.74 -0.34 -12.10
C GLY A 268 -71.54 -1.11 -11.54
N THR A 269 -71.27 -2.32 -12.07
CA THR A 269 -70.10 -3.10 -11.65
C THR A 269 -68.81 -2.52 -12.22
N GLY A 270 -68.85 -1.99 -13.45
CA GLY A 270 -67.73 -1.31 -14.09
C GLY A 270 -67.31 -0.04 -13.35
N THR A 271 -68.26 0.76 -12.88
CA THR A 271 -67.97 1.94 -12.05
C THR A 271 -67.36 1.55 -10.72
N GLU A 272 -67.86 0.50 -10.05
CA GLU A 272 -67.30 0.01 -8.78
C GLU A 272 -65.85 -0.47 -8.94
N ILE A 273 -65.55 -1.21 -10.01
CA ILE A 273 -64.19 -1.65 -10.37
C ILE A 273 -63.28 -0.43 -10.57
N ALA A 274 -63.70 0.54 -11.39
CA ALA A 274 -62.89 1.72 -11.71
C ALA A 274 -62.60 2.58 -10.46
N GLU A 275 -63.61 2.81 -9.61
CA GLU A 275 -63.44 3.53 -8.34
C GLU A 275 -62.47 2.80 -7.39
N THR A 276 -62.59 1.48 -7.29
CA THR A 276 -61.72 0.67 -6.41
C THR A 276 -60.27 0.68 -6.92
N GLU A 277 -60.06 0.59 -8.23
CA GLU A 277 -58.74 0.70 -8.84
C GLU A 277 -58.11 2.09 -8.65
N GLN A 278 -58.91 3.16 -8.73
CA GLN A 278 -58.45 4.51 -8.44
C GLN A 278 -58.04 4.67 -6.97
N ARG A 279 -58.82 4.11 -6.03
CA ARG A 279 -58.48 4.10 -4.60
C ARG A 279 -57.20 3.32 -4.32
N LEU A 280 -57.00 2.16 -4.96
CA LEU A 280 -55.77 1.36 -4.85
C LEU A 280 -54.55 2.15 -5.36
N ARG A 281 -54.66 2.83 -6.51
CA ARG A 281 -53.59 3.71 -7.03
C ARG A 281 -53.25 4.85 -6.06
N ALA A 282 -54.27 5.50 -5.50
CA ALA A 282 -54.07 6.56 -4.51
C ALA A 282 -53.39 6.04 -3.22
N LEU A 283 -53.74 4.84 -2.75
CA LEU A 283 -53.09 4.21 -1.60
C LEU A 283 -51.64 3.82 -1.87
N ALA A 284 -51.33 3.30 -3.06
CA ALA A 284 -49.96 3.00 -3.45
C ALA A 284 -49.09 4.26 -3.40
N ALA A 285 -49.57 5.36 -4.00
CA ALA A 285 -48.87 6.65 -3.95
C ALA A 285 -48.67 7.16 -2.52
N ARG A 286 -49.66 6.98 -1.63
CA ARG A 286 -49.54 7.35 -0.19
C ARG A 286 -48.50 6.49 0.54
N LEU A 287 -48.44 5.18 0.27
CA LEU A 287 -47.45 4.27 0.84
C LEU A 287 -46.03 4.68 0.44
N ASP A 288 -45.82 4.98 -0.84
CA ASP A 288 -44.50 5.38 -1.35
C ASP A 288 -44.08 6.74 -0.80
N ALA A 289 -45.00 7.71 -0.71
CA ALA A 289 -44.76 8.99 -0.07
C ALA A 289 -44.36 8.84 1.41
N LEU A 290 -45.02 7.95 2.16
CA LEU A 290 -44.71 7.68 3.56
C LEU A 290 -43.33 7.01 3.74
N ARG A 291 -42.97 6.09 2.83
CA ARG A 291 -41.64 5.45 2.83
C ARG A 291 -40.54 6.48 2.52
N ALA A 292 -40.77 7.34 1.54
CA ALA A 292 -39.85 8.41 1.17
C ALA A 292 -39.66 9.42 2.32
N SER A 293 -40.75 9.86 2.97
CA SER A 293 -40.65 10.78 4.11
C SER A 293 -39.89 10.16 5.29
N GLY A 294 -40.17 8.90 5.61
CA GLY A 294 -39.46 8.18 6.67
C GLY A 294 -37.98 7.93 6.37
N ALA A 295 -37.57 7.88 5.11
CA ALA A 295 -36.16 7.82 4.71
C ALA A 295 -35.48 9.20 4.82
N ALA A 296 -36.15 10.26 4.36
CA ALA A 296 -35.65 11.63 4.44
C ALA A 296 -35.45 12.09 5.91
N GLU A 297 -36.37 11.73 6.80
CA GLU A 297 -36.28 12.06 8.22
C GLU A 297 -35.13 11.32 8.93
N ARG A 298 -34.87 10.07 8.53
CA ARG A 298 -33.69 9.30 8.97
C ARG A 298 -32.38 9.98 8.58
N GLU A 299 -32.26 10.42 7.33
CA GLU A 299 -31.07 11.13 6.85
C GLU A 299 -30.91 12.48 7.54
N ARG A 300 -31.99 13.23 7.76
CA ARG A 300 -31.96 14.49 8.51
C ARG A 300 -31.44 14.29 9.93
N LEU A 301 -31.96 13.31 10.67
CA LEU A 301 -31.50 13.00 12.03
C LEU A 301 -30.05 12.53 12.05
N ARG A 302 -29.62 11.79 11.02
CA ARG A 302 -28.21 11.41 10.84
C ARG A 302 -27.31 12.63 10.69
N ALA A 303 -27.72 13.60 9.86
CA ALA A 303 -26.98 14.84 9.65
C ALA A 303 -26.95 15.71 10.93
N GLU A 304 -28.08 15.85 11.64
CA GLU A 304 -28.16 16.60 12.90
C GLU A 304 -27.26 15.98 13.99
N LEU A 305 -27.32 14.66 14.18
CA LEU A 305 -26.48 13.98 15.16
C LEU A 305 -24.99 14.02 14.79
N ALA A 306 -24.66 13.98 13.50
CA ALA A 306 -23.28 14.17 13.05
C ALA A 306 -22.78 15.60 13.34
N ALA A 307 -23.63 16.61 13.14
CA ALA A 307 -23.31 18.02 13.42
C ALA A 307 -23.20 18.34 14.92
N GLU A 308 -23.98 17.67 15.78
CA GLU A 308 -23.89 17.79 17.24
C GLU A 308 -22.58 17.21 17.81
N GLN A 309 -21.87 16.36 17.05
CA GLN A 309 -20.64 15.78 17.58
C GLN A 309 -19.51 16.81 17.60
N PRO A 310 -18.76 16.90 18.72
CA PRO A 310 -17.56 17.74 18.77
C PRO A 310 -16.55 17.29 17.71
N PRO A 311 -15.70 18.19 17.21
CA PRO A 311 -14.67 17.85 16.24
C PRO A 311 -13.80 16.70 16.75
N ALA A 312 -13.35 15.83 15.84
CA ALA A 312 -12.45 14.75 16.19
C ALA A 312 -11.15 15.34 16.72
N GLU A 313 -10.93 15.17 18.02
CA GLU A 313 -9.64 15.38 18.66
C GLU A 313 -9.00 14.02 18.89
N PRO A 314 -8.40 13.41 17.85
CA PRO A 314 -7.67 12.16 18.05
C PRO A 314 -6.57 12.40 19.09
N PRO A 315 -6.24 11.37 19.90
CA PRO A 315 -5.16 11.49 20.88
C PRO A 315 -3.90 11.95 20.16
N ARG A 316 -3.31 13.06 20.58
CA ARG A 316 -2.10 13.60 19.93
C ARG A 316 -0.88 12.80 20.37
N LEU A 317 0.06 12.59 19.46
CA LEU A 317 1.31 11.87 19.71
C LEU A 317 2.32 12.79 20.44
N THR A 318 1.95 13.23 21.65
CA THR A 318 2.80 14.06 22.51
C THR A 318 3.98 13.24 23.08
N PHE A 319 4.99 13.90 23.63
CA PHE A 319 6.11 13.21 24.27
C PHE A 319 5.65 12.26 25.40
N ALA A 320 4.69 12.70 26.22
CA ALA A 320 4.08 11.86 27.25
C ALA A 320 3.36 10.65 26.64
N ALA A 321 2.64 10.83 25.52
CA ALA A 321 2.00 9.74 24.80
C ALA A 321 3.02 8.74 24.23
N ARG A 322 4.14 9.21 23.67
CA ARG A 322 5.25 8.35 23.20
C ARG A 322 5.84 7.53 24.35
N SER A 323 6.05 8.17 25.52
CA SER A 323 6.56 7.49 26.71
C SER A 323 5.61 6.39 27.18
N LYS A 324 4.31 6.70 27.24
CA LYS A 324 3.27 5.74 27.64
C LYS A 324 3.10 4.62 26.61
N ALA A 325 3.23 4.93 25.31
CA ALA A 325 3.19 3.94 24.25
C ALA A 325 4.38 2.97 24.34
N LEU A 326 5.59 3.47 24.60
CA LEU A 326 6.76 2.64 24.83
C LEU A 326 6.59 1.74 26.08
N GLU A 327 6.08 2.30 27.17
CA GLU A 327 5.80 1.54 28.39
C GLU A 327 4.74 0.44 28.14
N ALA A 328 3.70 0.76 27.37
CA ALA A 328 2.69 -0.22 26.95
C ALA A 328 3.25 -1.30 26.02
N LEU A 329 4.20 -0.97 25.14
CA LEU A 329 4.91 -1.94 24.30
C LEU A 329 5.76 -2.88 25.17
N ARG A 330 6.55 -2.33 26.11
CA ARG A 330 7.35 -3.10 27.08
C ARG A 330 6.51 -4.02 27.96
N ALA A 331 5.28 -3.61 28.27
CA ALA A 331 4.36 -4.41 29.07
C ALA A 331 3.71 -5.57 28.29
N ARG A 332 3.88 -5.66 26.97
CA ARG A 332 3.33 -6.76 26.17
C ARG A 332 3.98 -8.10 26.57
N PRO A 333 3.18 -9.18 26.66
CA PRO A 333 3.70 -10.51 27.02
C PRO A 333 4.76 -10.99 26.03
N ASP A 334 4.66 -10.61 24.75
CA ASP A 334 5.61 -10.96 23.70
C ASP A 334 7.02 -10.39 23.95
N GLU A 335 7.13 -9.27 24.68
CA GLU A 335 8.42 -8.67 25.05
C GLU A 335 8.93 -9.12 26.43
N ARG A 336 8.08 -9.72 27.28
CA ARG A 336 8.43 -10.14 28.65
C ARG A 336 9.38 -11.34 28.72
N GLY A 337 9.76 -11.95 27.60
CA GLY A 337 10.74 -13.05 27.53
C GLY A 337 11.98 -12.76 26.69
N VAL A 338 12.03 -11.60 26.04
CA VAL A 338 13.16 -11.23 25.18
C VAL A 338 14.33 -10.81 26.07
N PRO A 339 15.50 -11.48 25.98
CA PRO A 339 16.69 -11.09 26.75
C PRO A 339 16.98 -9.60 26.58
N HIS A 340 17.38 -8.91 27.66
CA HIS A 340 17.65 -7.46 27.62
C HIS A 340 18.58 -7.05 26.47
N PHE A 341 19.53 -7.91 26.09
CA PHE A 341 20.47 -7.69 24.98
C PHE A 341 19.85 -7.73 23.58
N GLU A 342 18.73 -8.43 23.41
CA GLU A 342 17.95 -8.40 22.15
C GLU A 342 17.08 -7.16 22.05
N THR A 343 16.86 -6.46 23.17
CA THR A 343 16.28 -5.13 23.13
C THR A 343 17.33 -4.13 22.64
N VAL A 344 16.89 -3.18 21.83
CA VAL A 344 17.72 -2.09 21.33
C VAL A 344 18.39 -1.30 22.47
N GLU A 345 17.71 -1.17 23.60
CA GLU A 345 18.22 -0.51 24.80
C GLU A 345 19.41 -1.26 25.39
N GLY A 346 19.29 -2.58 25.57
CA GLY A 346 20.39 -3.39 26.09
C GLY A 346 21.57 -3.46 25.12
N PHE A 347 21.32 -3.49 23.80
CA PHE A 347 22.40 -3.37 22.81
C PHE A 347 23.14 -2.03 22.91
N ALA A 348 22.41 -0.91 23.01
CA ALA A 348 23.00 0.42 23.17
C ALA A 348 23.83 0.53 24.45
N GLN A 349 23.30 0.04 25.57
CA GLN A 349 24.01 0.01 26.85
C GLN A 349 25.27 -0.85 26.77
N ALA A 350 25.16 -2.03 26.16
CA ALA A 350 26.30 -2.94 25.98
C ALA A 350 27.38 -2.30 25.11
N LEU A 351 27.01 -1.69 23.97
CA LEU A 351 27.96 -1.04 23.07
C LEU A 351 28.70 0.11 23.77
N LEU A 352 27.98 1.02 24.43
CA LEU A 352 28.57 2.12 25.17
C LEU A 352 29.44 1.61 26.35
N ALA A 353 28.97 0.59 27.08
CA ALA A 353 29.76 -0.02 28.15
C ALA A 353 31.04 -0.69 27.61
N ILE A 354 30.99 -1.37 26.47
CA ILE A 354 32.15 -1.98 25.82
C ILE A 354 33.14 -0.90 25.38
N LEU A 355 32.68 0.18 24.74
CA LEU A 355 33.54 1.29 24.34
C LEU A 355 34.21 1.95 25.54
N PHE A 356 33.47 2.16 26.63
CA PHE A 356 34.02 2.70 27.86
C PHE A 356 35.04 1.75 28.50
N CYS A 357 34.73 0.46 28.58
CA CYS A 357 35.65 -0.57 29.08
C CYS A 357 36.91 -0.67 28.20
N ALA A 358 36.77 -0.51 26.88
CA ALA A 358 37.90 -0.47 25.96
C ALA A 358 38.80 0.75 26.20
N LEU A 359 38.22 1.93 26.43
CA LEU A 359 38.98 3.13 26.83
C LEU A 359 39.68 2.92 28.18
N LEU A 360 38.97 2.37 29.17
CA LEU A 360 39.53 2.06 30.49
C LEU A 360 40.68 1.06 30.38
N ALA A 361 40.51 -0.02 29.60
CA ALA A 361 41.53 -1.02 29.34
C ALA A 361 42.74 -0.41 28.63
N LEU A 362 42.51 0.40 27.59
CA LEU A 362 43.57 1.09 26.85
C LEU A 362 44.40 1.97 27.79
N LYS A 363 43.75 2.71 28.69
CA LYS A 363 44.42 3.51 29.72
C LYS A 363 45.07 2.64 30.78
N LEU A 364 44.48 1.50 31.15
CA LEU A 364 45.02 0.58 32.16
C LEU A 364 46.36 0.00 31.69
N PHE A 365 46.40 -0.45 30.44
CA PHE A 365 47.54 -1.07 29.76
C PHE A 365 48.39 -0.08 28.97
N GLU A 366 48.53 1.16 29.46
CA GLU A 366 49.34 2.20 28.81
C GLU A 366 50.82 1.77 28.68
N PRO A 367 51.34 1.59 27.44
CA PRO A 367 52.73 1.19 27.22
C PRO A 367 53.72 2.18 27.83
N GLY A 368 54.89 1.71 28.24
CA GLY A 368 55.93 2.57 28.84
C GLY A 368 56.34 3.75 27.95
N ALA A 369 56.29 3.57 26.62
CA ALA A 369 56.56 4.62 25.63
C ALA A 369 55.48 5.72 25.61
N VAL A 370 54.20 5.36 25.80
CA VAL A 370 53.10 6.34 25.88
C VAL A 370 53.20 7.13 27.19
N ARG A 371 53.54 6.46 28.29
CA ARG A 371 53.81 7.11 29.59
C ARG A 371 55.00 8.07 29.53
N ALA A 372 56.01 7.77 28.70
CA ALA A 372 57.13 8.66 28.44
C ALA A 372 56.71 9.85 27.56
N TYR A 373 55.82 9.63 26.60
CA TYR A 373 55.29 10.69 25.74
C TYR A 373 54.46 11.72 26.52
N PHE A 374 53.60 11.29 27.45
CA PHE A 374 52.77 12.21 28.22
C PHE A 374 53.45 12.88 29.42
N ASP A 375 54.71 12.54 29.71
CA ASP A 375 55.46 13.11 30.82
C ASP A 375 56.00 14.49 30.44
N ASP A 376 55.38 15.56 30.96
CA ASP A 376 55.74 16.95 30.62
C ASP A 376 57.22 17.26 30.89
N ARG A 377 57.74 16.75 32.01
CA ARG A 377 59.14 16.95 32.40
C ARG A 377 60.06 16.26 31.40
N LEU A 378 59.78 15.01 31.05
CA LEU A 378 60.59 14.27 30.08
C LEU A 378 60.54 14.89 28.68
N GLN A 379 59.38 15.38 28.25
CA GLN A 379 59.20 16.12 27.00
C GLN A 379 60.06 17.39 26.96
N GLY A 380 60.08 18.15 28.06
CA GLY A 380 60.94 19.31 28.22
C GLY A 380 62.43 18.96 28.09
N GLN A 381 62.86 17.88 28.76
CA GLN A 381 64.25 17.44 28.73
C GLN A 381 64.64 16.85 27.38
N TYR A 382 63.75 16.13 26.69
CA TYR A 382 64.02 15.63 25.34
C TYR A 382 64.16 16.77 24.34
N ARG A 383 63.31 17.81 24.42
CA ARG A 383 63.46 19.01 23.61
C ARG A 383 64.76 19.75 23.92
N LYS A 384 65.18 19.77 25.19
CA LYS A 384 66.47 20.33 25.60
C LYS A 384 67.64 19.52 25.02
N TYR A 385 67.55 18.18 25.04
CA TYR A 385 68.51 17.28 24.40
C TYR A 385 68.62 17.53 22.90
N LEU A 386 67.51 17.60 22.18
CA LEU A 386 67.48 17.88 20.74
C LEU A 386 68.07 19.25 20.36
N ARG A 387 68.23 20.16 21.33
CA ARG A 387 68.88 21.47 21.17
C ARG A 387 70.33 21.49 21.69
N GLY A 388 70.88 20.34 22.08
CA GLY A 388 72.22 20.23 22.66
C GLY A 388 72.34 20.70 24.11
N GLY A 389 71.25 21.10 24.76
CA GLY A 389 71.30 21.62 26.13
C GLY A 389 71.62 20.58 27.20
N LEU A 390 71.70 19.29 26.84
CA LEU A 390 72.13 18.19 27.71
C LEU A 390 73.47 17.58 27.26
N ALA A 391 74.16 18.16 26.28
CA ALA A 391 75.41 17.61 25.73
C ALA A 391 76.55 17.51 26.76
N THR A 392 76.47 18.24 27.87
CA THR A 392 77.44 18.19 28.98
C THR A 392 77.25 16.96 29.89
N ILE A 393 76.14 16.23 29.76
CA ILE A 393 75.86 15.02 30.54
C ILE A 393 76.34 13.82 29.73
N PRO A 394 77.26 12.98 30.28
CA PRO A 394 77.73 11.80 29.60
C PRO A 394 76.58 10.88 29.14
N GLY A 395 76.60 10.47 27.88
CA GLY A 395 75.54 9.69 27.21
C GLY A 395 74.50 10.49 26.43
N PHE A 396 74.53 11.84 26.48
CA PHE A 396 73.62 12.72 25.75
C PHE A 396 74.33 13.66 24.74
N GLU A 397 75.56 13.32 24.35
CA GLU A 397 76.45 14.16 23.53
C GLU A 397 76.02 14.21 22.06
N HIS A 398 75.51 13.09 21.53
CA HIS A 398 75.24 12.91 20.10
C HIS A 398 73.85 13.42 19.66
N TRP A 399 73.51 14.65 20.00
CA TRP A 399 72.21 15.22 19.63
C TRP A 399 72.14 15.64 18.15
N GLU A 400 73.25 16.02 17.52
CA GLU A 400 73.30 16.47 16.12
C GLU A 400 73.19 15.33 15.11
N ASP A 401 73.82 14.20 15.39
CA ASP A 401 73.90 13.04 14.50
C ASP A 401 72.62 12.18 14.58
N PRO A 402 71.78 12.12 13.53
CA PRO A 402 70.55 11.33 13.56
C PRO A 402 70.77 9.82 13.77
N ALA A 403 71.94 9.29 13.38
CA ALA A 403 72.24 7.86 13.50
C ALA A 403 72.67 7.48 14.92
N ARG A 404 73.30 8.41 15.65
CA ARG A 404 73.75 8.22 17.05
C ARG A 404 72.81 8.84 18.08
N ARG A 405 71.84 9.63 17.64
CA ARG A 405 70.84 10.24 18.51
C ARG A 405 70.04 9.16 19.22
N LEU A 406 69.89 9.31 20.54
CA LEU A 406 69.07 8.41 21.34
C LEU A 406 67.63 8.42 20.82
N SER A 407 67.09 7.22 20.57
CA SER A 407 65.67 7.08 20.29
C SER A 407 64.84 7.58 21.49
N PRO A 408 63.58 7.98 21.30
CA PRO A 408 62.71 8.42 22.39
C PRO A 408 62.69 7.49 23.61
N HIS A 409 62.74 6.17 23.38
CA HIS A 409 62.71 5.17 24.44
C HIS A 409 64.06 5.08 25.18
N GLU A 410 65.16 5.09 24.44
CA GLU A 410 66.51 5.09 25.03
C GLU A 410 66.75 6.37 25.83
N PHE A 411 66.36 7.53 25.29
CA PHE A 411 66.42 8.81 25.99
C PHE A 411 65.61 8.75 27.29
N ALA A 412 64.37 8.25 27.24
CA ALA A 412 63.52 8.14 28.43
C ALA A 412 64.14 7.27 29.53
N THR A 413 64.77 6.16 29.12
CA THR A 413 65.40 5.21 30.03
C THR A 413 66.68 5.79 30.63
N ALA A 414 67.53 6.38 29.80
CA ALA A 414 68.77 7.05 30.22
C ALA A 414 68.48 8.24 31.15
N TRP A 415 67.50 9.08 30.80
CA TRP A 415 67.13 10.24 31.61
C TRP A 415 66.59 9.82 32.98
N ARG A 416 65.75 8.78 33.06
CA ARG A 416 65.23 8.28 34.34
C ARG A 416 66.32 7.67 35.22
N ALA A 417 67.29 6.99 34.62
CA ALA A 417 68.44 6.47 35.35
C ALA A 417 69.29 7.61 35.91
N HIS A 418 69.57 8.63 35.10
CA HIS A 418 70.26 9.84 35.51
C HIS A 418 69.50 10.62 36.60
N GLU A 419 68.18 10.75 36.49
CA GLU A 419 67.37 11.47 37.47
C GLU A 419 67.30 10.76 38.83
N ARG A 420 67.28 9.42 38.82
CA ARG A 420 67.23 8.64 40.06
C ARG A 420 68.57 8.64 40.80
N ASP A 421 69.67 8.51 40.06
CA ASP A 421 71.03 8.56 40.61
C ASP A 421 72.01 9.09 39.56
N PRO A 422 72.30 10.40 39.56
CA PRO A 422 73.19 11.02 38.60
C PRO A 422 74.60 10.43 38.64
N GLY A 423 75.10 10.10 39.83
CA GLY A 423 76.48 9.64 40.04
C GLY A 423 76.70 8.21 39.56
N THR A 424 75.76 7.31 39.87
CA THR A 424 75.81 5.92 39.37
C THR A 424 75.58 5.88 37.86
N PHE A 425 74.70 6.74 37.31
CA PHE A 425 74.51 6.82 35.86
C PHE A 425 75.78 7.31 35.14
N GLN A 426 76.41 8.38 35.64
CA GLN A 426 77.65 8.91 35.05
C GLN A 426 78.78 7.89 35.09
N SER A 427 79.02 7.24 36.24
CA SER A 427 80.07 6.22 36.37
C SER A 427 79.81 5.00 35.48
N ALA A 428 78.58 4.49 35.43
CA ALA A 428 78.21 3.39 34.54
C ALA A 428 78.37 3.76 33.05
N ARG A 429 78.08 5.03 32.69
CA ARG A 429 78.20 5.47 31.30
C ARG A 429 79.63 5.77 30.88
N LEU A 430 80.44 6.33 31.77
CA LEU A 430 81.88 6.47 31.58
C LEU A 430 82.55 5.10 31.44
N ALA A 431 82.20 4.13 32.29
CA ALA A 431 82.68 2.76 32.17
C ALA A 431 82.28 2.10 30.82
N LEU A 432 81.06 2.37 30.33
CA LEU A 432 80.63 1.90 29.01
C LEU A 432 81.37 2.61 27.86
N LEU A 433 81.66 3.90 27.97
CA LEU A 433 82.42 4.66 26.98
C LEU A 433 83.91 4.24 26.97
N GLU A 434 84.48 3.97 28.14
CA GLU A 434 85.84 3.44 28.30
C GLU A 434 85.95 2.00 27.78
N ALA A 435 84.93 1.16 28.03
CA ALA A 435 84.85 -0.19 27.47
C ALA A 435 84.54 -0.21 25.95
N ALA A 436 83.83 0.80 25.45
CA ALA A 436 83.55 0.97 24.02
C ALA A 436 84.69 1.62 23.26
N ALA A 437 85.61 2.34 23.91
CA ALA A 437 86.79 2.96 23.28
C ALA A 437 87.68 1.95 22.50
N PRO A 438 88.02 0.75 23.02
CA PRO A 438 88.74 -0.25 22.24
C PRO A 438 87.88 -0.80 21.08
N VAL A 439 86.57 -0.93 21.25
CA VAL A 439 85.65 -1.39 20.20
C VAL A 439 85.47 -0.35 19.10
N GLU A 440 85.34 0.94 19.40
CA GLU A 440 85.32 2.00 18.38
C GLU A 440 86.67 2.12 17.66
N SER A 441 87.79 1.87 18.34
CA SER A 441 89.11 1.84 17.71
C SER A 441 89.27 0.61 16.78
N ALA A 442 88.75 -0.54 17.20
CA ALA A 442 88.69 -1.76 16.41
C ALA A 442 87.67 -1.65 15.27
N GLU A 443 86.56 -0.94 15.44
CA GLU A 443 85.58 -0.65 14.38
C GLU A 443 86.09 0.40 13.40
N ARG A 444 86.89 1.38 13.82
CA ARG A 444 87.57 2.29 12.88
C ARG A 444 88.64 1.55 12.08
N ALA A 445 89.37 0.63 12.71
CA ALA A 445 90.29 -0.29 12.03
C ALA A 445 89.55 -1.24 11.08
N GLN A 446 88.43 -1.84 11.52
CA GLN A 446 87.56 -2.69 10.70
C GLN A 446 86.80 -1.91 9.64
N ARG A 447 86.49 -0.61 9.80
CA ARG A 447 85.88 0.21 8.75
C ARG A 447 86.91 0.61 7.70
N LEU A 448 88.18 0.77 8.08
CA LEU A 448 89.31 0.92 7.16
C LEU A 448 89.62 -0.40 6.44
N GLU A 449 89.59 -1.54 7.13
CA GLU A 449 89.70 -2.87 6.53
C GLU A 449 88.49 -3.21 5.66
N ALA A 450 87.26 -2.96 6.12
CA ALA A 450 86.05 -3.14 5.34
C ALA A 450 85.94 -2.12 4.19
N ALA A 451 86.56 -0.94 4.26
CA ALA A 451 86.68 -0.04 3.12
C ALA A 451 87.70 -0.57 2.11
N ARG A 452 88.81 -1.19 2.56
CA ARG A 452 89.78 -1.89 1.71
C ARG A 452 89.21 -3.17 1.12
N GLU A 453 88.41 -3.92 1.87
CA GLU A 453 87.65 -5.08 1.42
C GLU A 453 86.49 -4.67 0.53
N ARG A 454 85.79 -3.56 0.77
CA ARG A 454 84.80 -3.02 -0.17
C ARG A 454 85.42 -2.50 -1.45
N ALA A 455 86.65 -1.98 -1.42
CA ALA A 455 87.40 -1.66 -2.63
C ALA A 455 87.81 -2.94 -3.38
N ARG A 456 88.32 -3.97 -2.68
CA ARG A 456 88.59 -5.30 -3.27
C ARG A 456 87.34 -6.04 -3.71
N HIS A 457 86.21 -5.86 -3.02
CA HIS A 457 84.91 -6.42 -3.37
C HIS A 457 84.23 -5.60 -4.44
N ALA A 458 84.54 -4.32 -4.63
CA ALA A 458 84.12 -3.55 -5.78
C ALA A 458 84.90 -3.97 -7.02
N GLU A 459 86.22 -4.22 -6.92
CA GLU A 459 87.02 -4.86 -7.97
C GLU A 459 86.53 -6.28 -8.28
N LEU A 460 86.36 -7.13 -7.26
CA LEU A 460 85.78 -8.47 -7.43
C LEU A 460 84.31 -8.42 -7.85
N ALA A 461 83.56 -7.37 -7.53
CA ALA A 461 82.19 -7.20 -8.01
C ALA A 461 82.14 -6.63 -9.42
N GLU A 462 83.15 -5.89 -9.89
CA GLU A 462 83.32 -5.54 -11.30
C GLU A 462 83.76 -6.77 -12.10
N GLU A 463 84.70 -7.57 -11.61
CA GLU A 463 85.07 -8.86 -12.23
C GLU A 463 83.92 -9.86 -12.17
N GLN A 464 83.20 -9.95 -11.05
CA GLN A 464 81.99 -10.75 -10.96
C GLN A 464 80.83 -10.13 -11.71
N ALA A 465 80.75 -8.81 -11.92
CA ALA A 465 79.73 -8.19 -12.77
C ALA A 465 80.03 -8.51 -14.23
N LEU A 466 81.28 -8.48 -14.66
CA LEU A 466 81.70 -8.93 -15.99
C LEU A 466 81.52 -10.44 -16.16
N ALA A 467 81.78 -11.25 -15.13
CA ALA A 467 81.51 -12.69 -15.15
C ALA A 467 80.02 -13.02 -15.01
N ARG A 468 79.24 -12.21 -14.28
CA ARG A 468 77.77 -12.28 -14.20
C ARG A 468 77.12 -11.73 -15.45
N GLU A 469 77.74 -10.82 -16.18
CA GLU A 469 77.25 -10.33 -17.47
C GLU A 469 77.56 -11.36 -18.55
N ARG A 470 78.72 -12.04 -18.50
CA ARG A 470 78.99 -13.23 -19.31
C ARG A 470 78.04 -14.37 -18.96
N ARG A 471 77.86 -14.69 -17.67
CA ARG A 471 76.87 -15.68 -17.21
C ARG A 471 75.43 -15.22 -17.42
N ALA A 472 75.11 -13.93 -17.45
CA ALA A 472 73.77 -13.42 -17.74
C ALA A 472 73.50 -13.44 -19.23
N ARG A 473 74.51 -13.27 -20.09
CA ARG A 473 74.40 -13.51 -21.52
C ARG A 473 74.28 -15.01 -21.82
N GLU A 474 75.00 -15.86 -21.08
CA GLU A 474 74.85 -17.33 -21.14
C GLU A 474 73.51 -17.78 -20.56
N LEU A 475 73.05 -17.21 -19.44
CA LEU A 475 71.75 -17.47 -18.84
C LEU A 475 70.62 -16.81 -19.62
N GLU A 476 70.83 -15.73 -20.35
CA GLU A 476 69.86 -15.19 -21.32
C GLU A 476 69.82 -16.05 -22.57
N ALA A 477 70.94 -16.62 -23.01
CA ALA A 477 70.95 -17.60 -24.09
C ALA A 477 70.25 -18.89 -23.64
N HIS A 478 70.52 -19.37 -22.42
CA HIS A 478 69.83 -20.51 -21.82
C HIS A 478 68.39 -20.18 -21.43
N ALA A 479 68.07 -18.94 -21.05
CA ALA A 479 66.70 -18.49 -20.76
C ALA A 479 65.94 -18.32 -22.06
N ARG A 480 66.55 -17.88 -23.16
CA ARG A 480 65.94 -17.91 -24.49
C ARG A 480 65.74 -19.34 -24.98
N GLU A 481 66.67 -20.25 -24.70
CA GLU A 481 66.51 -21.68 -24.98
C GLU A 481 65.42 -22.31 -24.10
N LEU A 482 65.36 -21.94 -22.81
CA LEU A 482 64.32 -22.34 -21.86
C LEU A 482 62.99 -21.65 -22.10
N GLU A 483 62.96 -20.46 -22.69
CA GLU A 483 61.76 -19.73 -23.13
C GLU A 483 61.27 -20.31 -24.45
N LEU A 484 62.15 -20.76 -25.34
CA LEU A 484 61.75 -21.54 -26.51
C LEU A 484 61.25 -22.93 -26.10
N ARG A 485 61.90 -23.58 -25.13
CA ARG A 485 61.41 -24.83 -24.53
C ARG A 485 60.14 -24.61 -23.71
N ASN A 486 60.03 -23.54 -22.93
CA ASN A 486 58.84 -23.19 -22.17
C ASN A 486 57.73 -22.71 -23.09
N ALA A 487 58.00 -22.03 -24.18
CA ALA A 487 57.00 -21.69 -25.19
C ALA A 487 56.51 -22.98 -25.85
N SER A 488 57.41 -23.91 -26.20
CA SER A 488 57.01 -25.23 -26.73
C SER A 488 56.27 -26.09 -25.70
N LEU A 489 56.61 -25.99 -24.40
CA LEU A 489 55.95 -26.68 -23.30
C LEU A 489 54.66 -25.98 -22.87
N GLU A 490 54.55 -24.66 -23.02
CA GLU A 490 53.36 -23.85 -22.79
C GLU A 490 52.39 -24.02 -23.94
N GLU A 491 52.87 -24.22 -25.15
CA GLU A 491 52.08 -24.58 -26.31
C GLU A 491 51.60 -26.02 -26.16
N ALA A 492 52.47 -26.96 -25.76
CA ALA A 492 52.07 -28.32 -25.38
C ALA A 492 51.13 -28.34 -24.16
N LEU A 493 51.31 -27.48 -23.16
CA LEU A 493 50.42 -27.32 -22.00
C LEU A 493 49.17 -26.53 -22.35
N ARG A 494 49.17 -25.66 -23.36
CA ARG A 494 47.97 -25.00 -23.90
C ARG A 494 47.15 -26.00 -24.67
N GLU A 495 47.79 -26.87 -25.47
CA GLU A 495 47.15 -28.01 -26.10
C GLU A 495 46.65 -29.00 -25.07
N GLU A 496 47.43 -29.32 -24.03
CA GLU A 496 47.01 -30.21 -22.95
C GLU A 496 45.93 -29.56 -22.08
N ARG A 497 45.97 -28.25 -21.82
CA ARG A 497 44.91 -27.52 -21.11
C ARG A 497 43.69 -27.29 -21.99
N ALA A 498 43.82 -27.17 -23.30
CA ALA A 498 42.70 -27.15 -24.23
C ALA A 498 42.07 -28.54 -24.30
N GLN A 499 42.86 -29.61 -24.29
CA GLN A 499 42.36 -30.98 -24.18
C GLN A 499 41.77 -31.27 -22.80
N ARG A 500 42.35 -30.76 -21.71
CA ARG A 500 41.80 -30.87 -20.34
C ARG A 500 40.59 -29.97 -20.14
N ARG A 501 40.49 -28.82 -20.81
CA ARG A 501 39.28 -27.99 -20.84
C ARG A 501 38.21 -28.64 -21.68
N ALA A 502 38.53 -29.20 -22.84
CA ALA A 502 37.58 -30.00 -23.62
C ALA A 502 37.11 -31.25 -22.86
N ARG A 503 38.01 -31.92 -22.12
CA ARG A 503 37.65 -33.02 -21.21
C ARG A 503 36.88 -32.54 -19.99
N ALA A 504 37.24 -31.42 -19.37
CA ALA A 504 36.53 -30.85 -18.23
C ALA A 504 35.18 -30.25 -18.64
N GLU A 505 35.02 -29.74 -19.86
CA GLU A 505 33.76 -29.29 -20.44
C GLU A 505 32.89 -30.49 -20.83
N ALA A 506 33.48 -31.58 -21.32
CA ALA A 506 32.78 -32.84 -21.52
C ALA A 506 32.38 -33.50 -20.20
N GLU A 507 33.25 -33.48 -19.18
CA GLU A 507 33.00 -33.97 -17.82
C GLU A 507 32.02 -33.06 -17.08
N TRP A 508 32.07 -31.75 -17.30
CA TRP A 508 31.11 -30.80 -16.75
C TRP A 508 29.76 -30.88 -17.46
N ALA A 509 29.73 -31.16 -18.77
CA ALA A 509 28.49 -31.49 -19.49
C ALA A 509 27.90 -32.81 -18.97
N LEU A 510 28.72 -33.85 -18.78
CA LEU A 510 28.32 -35.12 -18.14
C LEU A 510 27.91 -34.93 -16.67
N HIS A 511 28.54 -34.01 -15.95
CA HIS A 511 28.19 -33.69 -14.56
C HIS A 511 26.93 -32.83 -14.48
N GLN A 512 26.69 -31.92 -15.42
CA GLN A 512 25.44 -31.17 -15.57
C GLN A 512 24.29 -32.09 -15.99
N GLU A 513 24.54 -33.05 -16.87
CA GLU A 513 23.56 -34.11 -17.19
C GLU A 513 23.33 -35.02 -15.99
N GLY A 514 24.37 -35.38 -15.25
CA GLY A 514 24.29 -36.13 -13.99
C GLY A 514 23.59 -35.36 -12.86
N GLU A 515 23.75 -34.05 -12.77
CA GLU A 515 23.03 -33.19 -11.80
C GLU A 515 21.59 -32.98 -12.23
N ARG A 516 21.31 -32.87 -13.53
CA ARG A 516 19.94 -32.83 -14.06
C ARG A 516 19.24 -34.17 -13.88
N GLU A 517 19.94 -35.29 -14.04
CA GLU A 517 19.45 -36.63 -13.72
C GLU A 517 19.32 -36.85 -12.22
N ALA A 518 20.23 -36.34 -11.39
CA ALA A 518 20.12 -36.40 -9.93
C ALA A 518 18.99 -35.50 -9.40
N LEU A 519 18.72 -34.37 -10.05
CA LEU A 519 17.56 -33.51 -9.78
C LEU A 519 16.26 -34.15 -10.29
N ARG A 520 16.28 -34.86 -11.41
CA ARG A 520 15.15 -35.69 -11.88
C ARG A 520 14.91 -36.89 -10.95
N GLN A 521 15.96 -37.53 -10.44
CA GLN A 521 15.88 -38.62 -9.48
C GLN A 521 15.49 -38.12 -8.08
N ARG A 522 15.92 -36.92 -7.66
CA ARG A 522 15.43 -36.28 -6.43
C ARG A 522 13.98 -35.84 -6.57
N ARG A 523 13.57 -35.27 -7.70
CA ARG A 523 12.15 -34.98 -7.98
C ARG A 523 11.31 -36.25 -8.06
N ALA A 524 11.79 -37.30 -8.73
CA ALA A 524 11.10 -38.59 -8.77
C ALA A 524 11.03 -39.25 -7.39
N ARG A 525 12.07 -39.18 -6.56
CA ARG A 525 12.04 -39.67 -5.17
C ARG A 525 11.11 -38.82 -4.29
N PHE A 526 11.04 -37.52 -4.50
CA PHE A 526 10.12 -36.63 -3.78
C PHE A 526 8.66 -36.84 -4.23
N ASP A 527 8.44 -37.09 -5.52
CA ASP A 527 7.14 -37.45 -6.10
C ASP A 527 6.73 -38.88 -5.68
N ASP A 528 7.67 -39.82 -5.53
CA ASP A 528 7.42 -41.17 -5.02
C ASP A 528 7.23 -41.18 -3.50
N GLU A 529 7.90 -40.32 -2.73
CA GLU A 529 7.62 -40.07 -1.30
C GLU A 529 6.23 -39.42 -1.11
N LEU A 530 5.83 -38.51 -2.00
CA LEU A 530 4.47 -37.94 -2.04
C LEU A 530 3.42 -38.99 -2.46
N ARG A 531 3.76 -39.92 -3.36
CA ARG A 531 2.89 -41.06 -3.71
C ARG A 531 2.79 -42.07 -2.58
N GLN A 532 3.87 -42.36 -1.86
CA GLN A 532 3.86 -43.26 -0.69
C GLN A 532 3.08 -42.66 0.48
N LEU A 533 3.21 -41.36 0.75
CA LEU A 533 2.36 -40.64 1.72
C LEU A 533 0.89 -40.58 1.26
N GLY A 534 0.64 -40.51 -0.04
CA GLY A 534 -0.70 -40.62 -0.63
C GLY A 534 -1.28 -42.03 -0.56
N GLU A 535 -0.47 -43.08 -0.66
CA GLU A 535 -0.90 -44.48 -0.54
C GLU A 535 -1.12 -44.91 0.91
N GLU A 536 -0.33 -44.40 1.86
CA GLU A 536 -0.59 -44.54 3.31
C GLU A 536 -1.85 -43.80 3.74
N GLN A 537 -2.15 -42.64 3.15
CA GLN A 537 -3.43 -41.95 3.35
C GLN A 537 -4.60 -42.72 2.72
N ARG A 538 -4.43 -43.31 1.53
CA ARG A 538 -5.47 -44.15 0.88
C ARG A 538 -5.74 -45.45 1.61
N LEU A 539 -4.76 -46.04 2.30
CA LEU A 539 -4.95 -47.23 3.14
C LEU A 539 -5.70 -46.89 4.44
N ARG A 540 -5.44 -45.72 5.04
CA ARG A 540 -6.20 -45.20 6.18
C ARG A 540 -7.61 -44.74 5.79
N GLU A 541 -7.79 -44.22 4.58
CA GLU A 541 -9.10 -43.88 4.01
C GLU A 541 -9.93 -45.14 3.74
N ARG A 542 -9.34 -46.23 3.25
CA ARG A 542 -10.05 -47.50 3.01
C ARG A 542 -10.57 -48.17 4.30
N GLU A 543 -9.88 -48.02 5.43
CA GLU A 543 -10.37 -48.52 6.74
C GLU A 543 -11.52 -47.67 7.29
N ILE A 544 -11.53 -46.36 6.99
CA ILE A 544 -12.61 -45.43 7.36
C ILE A 544 -13.81 -45.58 6.41
N GLU A 545 -13.58 -45.91 5.13
CA GLU A 545 -14.58 -46.07 4.07
C GLU A 545 -15.46 -47.31 4.27
N VAL A 546 -14.92 -48.41 4.82
CA VAL A 546 -15.72 -49.61 5.16
C VAL A 546 -16.68 -49.35 6.32
N LEU A 547 -16.29 -48.52 7.29
CA LEU A 547 -17.14 -48.10 8.41
C LEU A 547 -18.13 -46.98 8.01
N HIS A 548 -17.82 -46.20 6.98
CA HIS A 548 -18.66 -45.15 6.42
C HIS A 548 -19.71 -45.68 5.43
N GLN A 549 -19.42 -46.73 4.66
CA GLN A 549 -20.32 -47.35 3.68
C GLN A 549 -21.60 -47.94 4.31
N GLN A 550 -21.53 -48.43 5.54
CA GLN A 550 -22.72 -48.92 6.27
C GLN A 550 -23.63 -47.80 6.77
N ARG A 551 -23.13 -46.57 6.88
CA ARG A 551 -23.88 -45.41 7.40
C ARG A 551 -24.32 -44.44 6.30
N MET A 552 -23.64 -44.44 5.15
CA MET A 552 -23.95 -43.59 4.00
C MET A 552 -25.08 -44.12 3.11
N HIS A 553 -25.31 -45.43 3.02
CA HIS A 553 -26.42 -45.96 2.20
C HIS A 553 -27.80 -45.48 2.65
N THR A 554 -27.95 -45.11 3.93
CA THR A 554 -29.16 -44.51 4.50
C THR A 554 -29.26 -43.00 4.29
N LEU A 555 -28.15 -42.28 4.05
CA LEU A 555 -28.14 -40.82 3.89
C LEU A 555 -28.01 -40.37 2.42
N GLU A 556 -27.54 -41.23 1.52
CA GLU A 556 -27.38 -40.92 0.08
C GLU A 556 -28.70 -40.86 -0.71
N ARG A 557 -29.78 -41.48 -0.21
CA ARG A 557 -31.12 -41.34 -0.82
C ARG A 557 -31.72 -39.95 -0.59
N GLU A 558 -31.39 -39.30 0.54
CA GLU A 558 -31.93 -37.98 0.91
C GLU A 558 -31.07 -36.81 0.39
N GLY A 559 -29.77 -37.05 0.16
CA GLY A 559 -28.83 -36.00 -0.27
C GLY A 559 -28.84 -35.67 -1.78
N ARG A 560 -29.15 -36.64 -2.66
CA ARG A 560 -29.10 -36.44 -4.12
C ARG A 560 -30.24 -35.56 -4.66
N GLU A 561 -31.39 -35.51 -3.99
CA GLU A 561 -32.48 -34.59 -4.34
C GLU A 561 -32.19 -33.13 -3.93
N ALA A 562 -31.40 -32.91 -2.88
CA ALA A 562 -31.15 -31.57 -2.34
C ALA A 562 -30.02 -30.78 -3.04
N ALA A 563 -29.11 -31.46 -3.75
CA ALA A 563 -27.97 -30.83 -4.44
C ALA A 563 -28.33 -30.31 -5.85
N LEU A 564 -29.17 -31.03 -6.60
CA LEU A 564 -29.67 -30.60 -7.90
C LEU A 564 -30.60 -29.37 -7.78
N SER A 565 -31.35 -29.24 -6.68
CA SER A 565 -32.20 -28.07 -6.43
C SER A 565 -31.43 -26.78 -6.09
N ARG A 566 -30.17 -26.85 -5.59
CA ARG A 566 -29.41 -25.67 -5.18
C ARG A 566 -28.62 -25.03 -6.33
N ALA A 567 -28.07 -25.84 -7.25
CA ALA A 567 -27.41 -25.33 -8.46
C ALA A 567 -28.38 -24.69 -9.45
N GLY A 568 -29.63 -25.17 -9.52
CA GLY A 568 -30.70 -24.55 -10.31
C GLY A 568 -31.19 -23.21 -9.74
N ARG A 569 -31.27 -23.06 -8.41
CA ARG A 569 -31.69 -21.80 -7.77
C ARG A 569 -30.68 -20.68 -7.96
N ALA A 570 -29.38 -20.96 -7.83
CA ALA A 570 -28.34 -19.94 -8.03
C ALA A 570 -28.30 -19.37 -9.45
N ARG A 571 -28.53 -20.21 -10.49
CA ARG A 571 -28.63 -19.73 -11.88
C ARG A 571 -29.91 -18.94 -12.15
N ARG A 572 -31.03 -19.30 -11.49
CA ARG A 572 -32.30 -18.55 -11.58
C ARG A 572 -32.21 -17.20 -10.87
N GLU A 573 -31.61 -17.14 -9.69
CA GLU A 573 -31.41 -15.89 -8.94
C GLU A 573 -30.50 -14.90 -9.71
N GLU A 574 -29.46 -15.39 -10.38
CA GLU A 574 -28.58 -14.54 -11.19
C GLU A 574 -29.26 -14.05 -12.49
N ALA A 575 -30.10 -14.89 -13.11
CA ALA A 575 -30.94 -14.51 -14.25
C ALA A 575 -32.03 -13.50 -13.88
N GLU A 576 -32.72 -13.71 -12.74
CA GLU A 576 -33.74 -12.80 -12.19
C GLU A 576 -33.14 -11.44 -11.80
N ALA A 577 -31.96 -11.43 -11.17
CA ALA A 577 -31.26 -10.19 -10.83
C ALA A 577 -30.80 -9.42 -12.09
N ARG A 578 -30.53 -10.11 -13.19
CA ARG A 578 -30.16 -9.49 -14.48
C ARG A 578 -31.39 -8.96 -15.21
N LEU A 579 -32.51 -9.71 -15.20
CA LEU A 579 -33.81 -9.27 -15.70
C LEU A 579 -34.33 -8.03 -14.96
N ALA A 580 -34.32 -8.03 -13.63
CA ALA A 580 -34.75 -6.89 -12.82
C ALA A 580 -33.93 -5.62 -13.12
N ARG A 581 -32.62 -5.77 -13.40
CA ARG A 581 -31.76 -4.65 -13.79
C ARG A 581 -32.10 -4.11 -15.17
N VAL A 582 -32.40 -4.96 -16.15
CA VAL A 582 -32.78 -4.52 -17.50
C VAL A 582 -34.18 -3.91 -17.50
N GLN A 583 -35.14 -4.48 -16.76
CA GLN A 583 -36.47 -3.90 -16.56
C GLN A 583 -36.38 -2.50 -15.94
N GLY A 584 -35.58 -2.31 -14.90
CA GLY A 584 -35.37 -0.98 -14.31
C GLY A 584 -34.66 0.03 -15.22
N VAL A 585 -34.01 -0.40 -16.31
CA VAL A 585 -33.48 0.49 -17.36
C VAL A 585 -34.55 0.82 -18.39
N LEU A 586 -35.38 -0.16 -18.77
CA LEU A 586 -36.52 0.03 -19.67
C LEU A 586 -37.56 0.98 -19.05
N ASP A 587 -37.89 0.84 -17.77
CA ASP A 587 -38.83 1.73 -17.07
C ASP A 587 -38.34 3.19 -17.11
N ARG A 588 -37.06 3.43 -16.82
CA ARG A 588 -36.45 4.77 -16.87
C ARG A 588 -36.41 5.35 -18.28
N LEU A 589 -36.30 4.51 -19.32
CA LEU A 589 -36.37 4.96 -20.70
C LEU A 589 -37.81 5.22 -21.14
N GLY A 590 -38.78 4.44 -20.66
CA GLY A 590 -40.20 4.66 -20.86
C GLY A 590 -40.69 5.97 -20.24
N GLU A 591 -40.25 6.29 -19.02
CA GLU A 591 -40.51 7.59 -18.38
C GLU A 591 -39.95 8.75 -19.22
N ARG A 592 -38.71 8.61 -19.72
CA ARG A 592 -38.10 9.62 -20.61
C ARG A 592 -38.86 9.75 -21.93
N GLU A 593 -39.36 8.65 -22.48
CA GLU A 593 -40.17 8.67 -23.68
C GLU A 593 -41.48 9.43 -23.45
N ALA A 594 -42.15 9.20 -22.32
CA ALA A 594 -43.38 9.89 -21.94
C ALA A 594 -43.15 11.41 -21.83
N VAL A 595 -42.06 11.83 -21.18
CA VAL A 595 -41.67 13.25 -21.07
C VAL A 595 -41.39 13.88 -22.44
N GLU A 596 -40.69 13.20 -23.35
CA GLU A 596 -40.43 13.74 -24.69
C GLU A 596 -41.70 13.77 -25.56
N ARG A 597 -42.64 12.81 -25.39
CA ARG A 597 -43.96 12.86 -26.05
C ARG A 597 -44.78 14.05 -25.56
N GLU A 598 -44.76 14.33 -24.25
CA GLU A 598 -45.45 15.49 -23.68
C GLU A 598 -44.85 16.80 -24.21
N ARG A 599 -43.52 16.92 -24.22
CA ARG A 599 -42.80 18.08 -24.80
C ARG A 599 -43.13 18.28 -26.28
N LEU A 600 -43.17 17.20 -27.06
CA LEU A 600 -43.56 17.25 -28.47
C LEU A 600 -45.01 17.73 -28.63
N SER A 601 -45.93 17.22 -27.81
CA SER A 601 -47.34 17.63 -27.85
C SER A 601 -47.52 19.12 -27.51
N ALA A 602 -46.77 19.63 -26.52
CA ALA A 602 -46.78 21.03 -26.13
C ALA A 602 -46.15 21.93 -27.22
N ALA A 603 -45.06 21.49 -27.85
CA ALA A 603 -44.44 22.21 -28.96
C ALA A 603 -45.38 22.31 -30.17
N ARG A 604 -46.05 21.21 -30.54
CA ARG A 604 -47.06 21.18 -31.61
C ARG A 604 -48.26 22.08 -31.30
N ALA A 605 -48.76 22.06 -30.06
CA ALA A 605 -49.84 22.94 -29.63
C ALA A 605 -49.45 24.42 -29.75
N ARG A 606 -48.20 24.78 -29.44
CA ARG A 606 -47.67 26.14 -29.59
C ARG A 606 -47.58 26.56 -31.06
N VAL A 607 -47.13 25.68 -31.95
CA VAL A 607 -47.11 25.92 -33.41
C VAL A 607 -48.53 26.24 -33.92
N VAL A 608 -49.51 25.40 -33.58
CA VAL A 608 -50.91 25.61 -33.98
C VAL A 608 -51.48 26.91 -33.42
N GLY A 609 -51.13 27.28 -32.18
CA GLY A 609 -51.54 28.54 -31.57
C GLY A 609 -50.96 29.77 -32.28
N LEU A 610 -49.69 29.70 -32.68
CA LEU A 610 -49.01 30.78 -33.41
C LEU A 610 -49.50 30.92 -34.85
N GLU A 611 -49.81 29.81 -35.52
CA GLU A 611 -50.43 29.83 -36.87
C GLU A 611 -51.80 30.52 -36.84
N ARG A 612 -52.66 30.20 -35.87
CA ARG A 612 -53.95 30.90 -35.69
C ARG A 612 -53.78 32.39 -35.40
N ALA A 613 -52.82 32.76 -34.56
CA ALA A 613 -52.55 34.17 -34.27
C ALA A 613 -52.05 34.93 -35.51
N LEU A 614 -51.28 34.27 -36.39
CA LEU A 614 -50.87 34.83 -37.68
C LEU A 614 -52.05 35.01 -38.62
N ASP A 615 -52.96 34.03 -38.70
CA ASP A 615 -54.18 34.13 -39.52
C ASP A 615 -55.07 35.29 -39.05
N GLU A 616 -55.30 35.42 -37.74
CA GLU A 616 -56.07 36.53 -37.15
C GLU A 616 -55.45 37.92 -37.46
N ILE A 617 -54.12 38.02 -37.40
CA ILE A 617 -53.42 39.26 -37.75
C ILE A 617 -53.44 39.50 -39.27
N GLY A 618 -53.40 38.44 -40.08
CA GLY A 618 -53.58 38.49 -41.52
C GLY A 618 -54.95 39.07 -41.90
N GLU A 619 -56.02 38.64 -41.23
CA GLU A 619 -57.37 39.19 -41.39
C GLU A 619 -57.43 40.67 -40.95
N GLN A 620 -56.79 41.03 -39.83
CA GLN A 620 -56.70 42.44 -39.40
C GLN A 620 -55.93 43.30 -40.41
N LEU A 621 -54.87 42.76 -41.02
CA LEU A 621 -54.10 43.44 -42.05
C LEU A 621 -54.92 43.61 -43.34
N ALA A 622 -55.73 42.61 -43.73
CA ALA A 622 -56.65 42.68 -44.86
C ALA A 622 -57.75 43.73 -44.63
N ALA A 623 -58.29 43.82 -43.41
CA ALA A 623 -59.28 44.84 -43.04
C ALA A 623 -58.72 46.28 -43.05
N VAL A 624 -57.42 46.45 -42.77
CA VAL A 624 -56.75 47.76 -42.72
C VAL A 624 -56.12 48.14 -44.07
N ALA A 625 -56.12 47.25 -45.07
CA ALA A 625 -55.50 47.43 -46.38
C ALA A 625 -56.06 48.63 -47.20
N THR A 626 -57.21 49.17 -46.82
CA THR A 626 -57.82 50.37 -47.44
C THR A 626 -57.13 51.68 -47.04
N SER A 627 -56.21 51.69 -46.06
CA SER A 627 -55.45 52.88 -45.67
C SER A 627 -53.96 52.57 -45.39
N PRO A 628 -53.12 52.48 -46.44
CA PRO A 628 -51.74 51.96 -46.36
C PRO A 628 -50.74 52.80 -45.54
N GLY A 629 -51.15 53.93 -44.95
CA GLY A 629 -50.32 54.78 -44.09
C GLY A 629 -50.68 54.75 -42.60
N SER A 630 -51.70 53.99 -42.18
CA SER A 630 -52.16 54.05 -40.79
C SER A 630 -51.14 53.42 -39.83
N ARG A 631 -50.91 54.06 -38.67
CA ARG A 631 -50.06 53.50 -37.59
C ARG A 631 -50.53 52.10 -37.16
N ARG A 632 -51.81 51.77 -37.34
CA ARG A 632 -52.38 50.43 -37.08
C ARG A 632 -51.85 49.38 -38.06
N ALA A 633 -51.76 49.69 -39.36
CA ALA A 633 -51.19 48.79 -40.35
C ALA A 633 -49.73 48.47 -40.04
N ARG A 634 -48.94 49.48 -39.67
CA ARG A 634 -47.52 49.29 -39.31
C ARG A 634 -47.35 48.41 -38.08
N ARG A 635 -48.12 48.66 -37.01
CA ARG A 635 -48.09 47.83 -35.79
C ARG A 635 -48.56 46.39 -36.05
N ALA A 636 -49.56 46.20 -36.91
CA ALA A 636 -50.03 44.87 -37.28
C ALA A 636 -48.96 44.09 -38.09
N ARG A 637 -48.22 44.75 -38.99
CA ARG A 637 -47.08 44.14 -39.70
C ARG A 637 -45.92 43.79 -38.77
N GLU A 638 -45.57 44.69 -37.85
CA GLU A 638 -44.53 44.43 -36.83
C GLU A 638 -44.92 43.24 -35.93
N ARG A 639 -46.20 43.13 -35.55
CA ARG A 639 -46.72 41.97 -34.82
C ARG A 639 -46.74 40.69 -35.64
N ALA A 640 -47.15 40.74 -36.90
CA ALA A 640 -47.12 39.58 -37.80
C ALA A 640 -45.69 39.04 -37.94
N HIS A 641 -44.73 39.93 -38.19
CA HIS A 641 -43.32 39.54 -38.29
C HIS A 641 -42.77 38.95 -36.98
N ALA A 642 -43.14 39.50 -35.83
CA ALA A 642 -42.77 38.92 -34.54
C ALA A 642 -43.35 37.50 -34.34
N LEU A 643 -44.62 37.28 -34.71
CA LEU A 643 -45.24 35.96 -34.65
C LEU A 643 -44.65 34.97 -35.67
N GLU A 644 -44.21 35.42 -36.85
CA GLU A 644 -43.50 34.58 -37.82
C GLU A 644 -42.17 34.08 -37.25
N VAL A 645 -41.41 34.95 -36.57
CA VAL A 645 -40.17 34.57 -35.89
C VAL A 645 -40.46 33.55 -34.78
N GLU A 646 -41.46 33.81 -33.92
CA GLU A 646 -41.86 32.87 -32.87
C GLU A 646 -42.36 31.53 -33.43
N LEU A 647 -43.06 31.53 -34.56
CA LEU A 647 -43.52 30.32 -35.24
C LEU A 647 -42.34 29.50 -35.75
N THR A 648 -41.33 30.17 -36.30
CA THR A 648 -40.12 29.51 -36.81
C THR A 648 -39.34 28.86 -35.66
N GLU A 649 -39.21 29.53 -34.52
CA GLU A 649 -38.61 28.98 -33.31
C GLU A 649 -39.43 27.80 -32.74
N ALA A 650 -40.76 27.91 -32.70
CA ALA A 650 -41.63 26.84 -32.23
C ALA A 650 -41.56 25.58 -33.13
N ARG A 651 -41.43 25.75 -34.45
CA ARG A 651 -41.21 24.66 -35.39
C ARG A 651 -39.86 23.97 -35.16
N ALA A 652 -38.78 24.74 -34.97
CA ALA A 652 -37.46 24.19 -34.63
C ALA A 652 -37.47 23.40 -33.30
N LEU A 653 -38.19 23.89 -32.28
CA LEU A 653 -38.38 23.17 -31.02
C LEU A 653 -39.16 21.87 -31.19
N THR A 654 -40.14 21.86 -32.09
CA THR A 654 -40.93 20.67 -32.44
C THR A 654 -40.03 19.62 -33.10
N GLU A 655 -39.28 19.99 -34.13
CA GLU A 655 -38.32 19.09 -34.80
C GLU A 655 -37.27 18.53 -33.83
N GLY A 656 -36.74 19.37 -32.93
CA GLY A 656 -35.80 18.93 -31.90
C GLY A 656 -36.41 17.93 -30.90
N ALA A 657 -37.69 18.09 -30.55
CA ALA A 657 -38.39 17.13 -29.69
C ALA A 657 -38.68 15.81 -30.43
N GLU A 658 -39.00 15.85 -31.72
CA GLU A 658 -39.18 14.65 -32.55
C GLU A 658 -37.89 13.84 -32.66
N GLN A 659 -36.75 14.49 -32.89
CA GLN A 659 -35.44 13.82 -32.94
C GLN A 659 -35.06 13.15 -31.61
N ARG A 660 -35.31 13.82 -30.48
CA ARG A 660 -35.06 13.26 -29.14
C ARG A 660 -35.97 12.07 -28.86
N LEU A 661 -37.26 12.17 -29.20
CA LEU A 661 -38.22 11.07 -29.06
C LEU A 661 -37.81 9.86 -29.92
N ALA A 662 -37.39 10.08 -31.17
CA ALA A 662 -36.89 9.03 -32.06
C ALA A 662 -35.64 8.34 -31.48
N THR A 663 -34.74 9.12 -30.87
CA THR A 663 -33.52 8.60 -30.23
C THR A 663 -33.85 7.70 -29.03
N VAL A 664 -34.80 8.12 -28.18
CA VAL A 664 -35.25 7.31 -27.02
C VAL A 664 -35.89 6.00 -27.48
N ARG A 665 -36.78 6.05 -28.48
CA ARG A 665 -37.43 4.86 -29.06
C ARG A 665 -36.42 3.87 -29.64
N THR A 666 -35.41 4.38 -30.36
CA THR A 666 -34.35 3.52 -30.92
C THR A 666 -33.56 2.81 -29.82
N ARG A 667 -33.29 3.49 -28.70
CA ARG A 667 -32.61 2.88 -27.54
C ARG A 667 -33.45 1.82 -26.84
N ILE A 668 -34.76 2.05 -26.70
CA ILE A 668 -35.69 1.05 -26.14
C ILE A 668 -35.68 -0.20 -27.01
N ALA A 669 -35.85 -0.06 -28.33
CA ALA A 669 -35.86 -1.17 -29.27
C ALA A 669 -34.57 -2.00 -29.25
N LEU A 670 -33.40 -1.35 -29.14
CA LEU A 670 -32.11 -2.06 -29.04
C LEU A 670 -31.98 -2.87 -27.74
N ILE A 671 -32.52 -2.38 -26.63
CA ILE A 671 -32.48 -3.09 -25.34
C ILE A 671 -33.47 -4.24 -25.34
N GLU A 672 -34.66 -4.06 -25.90
CA GLU A 672 -35.67 -5.12 -26.06
C GLU A 672 -35.15 -6.25 -26.96
N ASP A 673 -34.49 -5.92 -28.07
CA ASP A 673 -33.89 -6.91 -28.97
C ASP A 673 -32.72 -7.66 -28.31
N ALA A 674 -31.87 -6.97 -27.53
CA ALA A 674 -30.81 -7.61 -26.75
C ALA A 674 -31.37 -8.52 -25.64
N LEU A 675 -32.46 -8.10 -24.98
CA LEU A 675 -33.15 -8.91 -23.98
C LEU A 675 -33.77 -10.17 -24.62
N GLY A 676 -34.41 -10.02 -25.79
CA GLY A 676 -34.99 -11.14 -26.54
C GLY A 676 -33.94 -12.17 -26.95
N ARG A 677 -32.79 -11.72 -27.47
CA ARG A 677 -31.67 -12.62 -27.81
C ARG A 677 -31.10 -13.33 -26.58
N TRP A 678 -30.93 -12.61 -25.46
CA TRP A 678 -30.43 -13.20 -24.22
C TRP A 678 -31.40 -14.23 -23.62
N LEU A 679 -32.71 -13.95 -23.62
CA LEU A 679 -33.75 -14.90 -23.18
C LEU A 679 -33.81 -16.16 -24.07
N PHE A 680 -33.56 -15.99 -25.38
CA PHE A 680 -33.46 -17.10 -26.32
C PHE A 680 -32.23 -17.99 -26.03
N GLU A 681 -31.08 -17.37 -25.75
CA GLU A 681 -29.83 -18.09 -25.43
C GLU A 681 -29.82 -18.78 -24.06
N THR A 682 -30.57 -18.25 -23.08
CA THR A 682 -30.54 -18.75 -21.69
C THR A 682 -31.60 -19.82 -21.36
N GLY A 683 -32.42 -20.21 -22.33
CA GLY A 683 -33.25 -21.41 -22.24
C GLY A 683 -34.73 -21.16 -21.95
N ALA A 684 -35.43 -20.62 -22.94
CA ALA A 684 -36.87 -20.86 -23.12
C ALA A 684 -37.11 -22.05 -24.08
N GLY A 685 -36.33 -23.13 -23.90
CA GLY A 685 -36.42 -24.39 -24.63
C GLY A 685 -36.88 -25.56 -23.76
N GLU A 686 -37.57 -25.30 -22.65
CA GLU A 686 -38.27 -26.33 -21.87
C GLU A 686 -39.77 -26.12 -22.07
N GLY A 687 -40.36 -26.86 -23.01
CA GLY A 687 -41.82 -26.88 -23.14
C GLY A 687 -42.39 -27.18 -24.52
N THR A 688 -41.83 -28.13 -25.28
CA THR A 688 -42.58 -28.86 -26.33
C THR A 688 -41.96 -30.26 -26.53
N ASP A 689 -42.00 -31.08 -25.47
CA ASP A 689 -41.75 -32.54 -25.59
C ASP A 689 -43.07 -33.28 -25.33
N GLU A 690 -44.08 -32.94 -26.13
CA GLU A 690 -45.40 -33.58 -26.15
C GLU A 690 -45.46 -34.64 -27.27
N ARG A 691 -44.42 -35.50 -27.34
CA ARG A 691 -44.39 -36.68 -28.21
C ARG A 691 -43.86 -37.90 -27.45
N ALA A 692 -44.70 -38.47 -26.61
CA ALA A 692 -44.58 -39.85 -26.14
C ALA A 692 -45.99 -40.43 -25.94
N GLY A 693 -46.68 -40.59 -27.06
CA GLY A 693 -47.94 -41.33 -27.18
C GLY A 693 -47.81 -42.29 -28.35
N GLU A 694 -46.94 -43.29 -28.23
CA GLU A 694 -46.85 -44.40 -29.19
C GLU A 694 -46.90 -45.72 -28.41
N GLU A 695 -48.08 -46.35 -28.52
CA GLU A 695 -48.30 -47.78 -28.76
C GLU A 695 -47.61 -48.82 -27.85
N LEU A 696 -48.42 -49.32 -26.90
CA LEU A 696 -48.34 -50.70 -26.43
C LEU A 696 -48.74 -51.65 -27.57
N PRO A 697 -47.90 -52.62 -27.98
CA PRO A 697 -48.36 -53.73 -28.79
C PRO A 697 -49.03 -54.78 -27.89
N THR A 698 -50.16 -55.27 -28.40
CA THR A 698 -50.89 -56.43 -27.90
C THR A 698 -50.24 -57.73 -28.38
N ALA A 699 -50.29 -58.75 -27.51
CA ALA A 699 -50.28 -60.20 -27.74
C ALA A 699 -49.15 -60.84 -28.59
N ASP A 700 -48.26 -61.61 -27.94
CA ASP A 700 -48.37 -63.08 -27.79
C ASP A 700 -47.32 -63.61 -26.79
#